data_AF-A0AA37SWB3-F1
#
_entry.id   AF-A0AA37SWB3-F1
#
_cell.length_a   1.000
_cell.length_b   1.000
_cell.length_c   1.000
_cell.angle_alpha   90.00
_cell.angle_beta   90.00
_cell.angle_gamma   90.00
#
_symmetry.space_group_name_H-M   'P 1'
#
loop_
_entity.id
_entity.type
_entity.pdbx_description
1 polymer ?
#
loop_
_entity_poly.entity_id
_entity_poly.type
_entity_poly.pdbx_seq_one_letter_code
_entity_poly.pdbx_strand_id
1 'polypeptide(L)'
;MNIKQVTCLLTTIICMNMLSFASEKTDAAAPIDEQVAQLKSLVNQAKSLGHDVERELLVLQTSKIFDKWIAWDEANVKTNAQFYAAHHEYKKDPLVHAKALPIFERQSVKTLISEAIAELSQVLNGQIKRKPTLLTDTSKVTIDNGQFVQEGKPVFVSTYVWKPSDPDTNKYFGNLNSQFFAPAHVTGKNGGVDQSKIKSIKKQQNEQRIGQVFVSHTAIPQWATDTYENFDLGSRRFHKFDIDNPNARFIYKEMFDGLIPHVKNQRMSELGYMLFNEPTFHTQENTWNTGPVSDYTMEKFKHWLSARHENIGQLNALWNKNYASFDEIDLSIPISVDLKGSPSWFDWTKFNQVRVTDWFAFLNDAVKRRDESAKTHIKLMPHTWLSNMRDHGLDFEALLAQGDIIGFDASSQYEHGWKTMHFEEHYSFDWFEPVISFDFFTSLHPKQLLWDSENHFIMTTGFLPKNVRRDYVKTIYWLAATHGLSGVNTWVWGRNEDGSTMKRGEYSSSHIVSATQQPFLLHDIARTYIDLNAHGEDIVRLQRQAKPIRIFYSETSALAQNKYMDDIQATYEKLHFDGIALGFATETILNRKIDDWAMLVINDSTQVTQSERQAILDYVNRGGIALIHKNSLLKDEYGRSFPPMSADVLQKFVQFESLDEMHSLVIHHAEKTNNLPIITVKQSSQQQVKTVAWRLAQREDGSHVMMITNYGKMPANVTIDHRNSSLNTVAKNLYTGNVQDNSFNLAPMEHKFMSLTTVQRN
;
A
#
# COMPACT_ATOMS: atom_id res chain seq x y z
N MET A 1 -49.74 -20.91 -18.09
CA MET A 1 -49.35 -22.22 -17.52
C MET A 1 -48.89 -21.98 -16.09
N ASN A 2 -49.30 -22.83 -15.15
CA ASN A 2 -49.52 -22.50 -13.74
C ASN A 2 -48.24 -22.41 -12.89
N ILE A 3 -48.14 -21.39 -12.02
CA ILE A 3 -46.98 -20.96 -11.20
C ILE A 3 -46.60 -21.95 -10.08
N LYS A 4 -47.27 -23.10 -9.97
CA LYS A 4 -47.02 -24.11 -8.92
C LYS A 4 -46.16 -25.31 -9.34
N GLN A 5 -45.68 -25.37 -10.59
CA GLN A 5 -44.79 -26.46 -11.04
C GLN A 5 -43.33 -26.02 -11.28
N VAL A 6 -43.03 -24.73 -11.29
CA VAL A 6 -41.65 -24.22 -11.41
C VAL A 6 -40.91 -24.23 -10.06
N THR A 7 -41.65 -24.20 -8.95
CA THR A 7 -41.10 -24.21 -7.58
C THR A 7 -40.68 -25.59 -7.08
N CYS A 8 -40.92 -26.67 -7.84
CA CYS A 8 -40.50 -28.03 -7.46
C CYS A 8 -39.27 -28.52 -8.25
N LEU A 9 -38.87 -27.82 -9.31
CA LEU A 9 -37.65 -28.14 -10.08
C LEU A 9 -36.42 -27.31 -9.67
N LEU A 10 -36.60 -26.10 -9.12
CA LEU A 10 -35.48 -25.27 -8.63
C LEU A 10 -34.96 -25.70 -7.25
N THR A 11 -35.78 -26.34 -6.42
CA THR A 11 -35.39 -26.77 -5.07
C THR A 11 -34.58 -28.09 -5.07
N THR A 12 -34.62 -28.84 -6.17
CA THR A 12 -33.90 -30.10 -6.32
C THR A 12 -32.52 -29.91 -6.98
N ILE A 13 -32.31 -28.81 -7.71
CA ILE A 13 -31.01 -28.46 -8.32
C ILE A 13 -30.11 -27.66 -7.34
N ILE A 14 -30.69 -26.95 -6.37
CA ILE A 14 -29.92 -26.24 -5.33
C ILE A 14 -29.48 -27.18 -4.17
N CYS A 15 -30.12 -28.33 -4.00
CA CYS A 15 -29.68 -29.37 -3.05
C CYS A 15 -28.67 -30.37 -3.63
N MET A 16 -28.32 -30.31 -4.92
CA MET A 16 -27.38 -31.23 -5.57
C MET A 16 -25.92 -30.72 -5.64
N ASN A 17 -25.66 -29.46 -5.27
CA ASN A 17 -24.29 -28.92 -5.13
C ASN A 17 -23.77 -28.91 -3.67
N MET A 18 -24.51 -29.51 -2.72
CA MET A 18 -24.07 -29.72 -1.33
C MET A 18 -23.80 -31.18 -0.98
N LEU A 19 -23.87 -32.10 -1.95
CA LEU A 19 -23.63 -33.54 -1.78
C LEU A 19 -22.93 -34.11 -3.03
N SER A 20 -21.72 -33.62 -3.31
CA SER A 20 -20.71 -34.37 -4.08
C SER A 20 -19.57 -34.78 -3.15
N PHE A 21 -19.92 -35.48 -2.06
CA PHE A 21 -19.02 -36.39 -1.37
C PHE A 21 -19.49 -37.81 -1.72
N ALA A 22 -19.05 -38.30 -2.87
CA ALA A 22 -19.23 -39.69 -3.25
C ALA A 22 -17.91 -40.24 -3.80
N SER A 23 -17.23 -40.97 -2.91
CA SER A 23 -16.20 -41.97 -3.16
C SER A 23 -15.05 -41.60 -4.10
N GLU A 24 -14.15 -40.75 -3.62
CA GLU A 24 -12.74 -41.07 -3.78
C GLU A 24 -12.40 -42.13 -2.74
N LYS A 25 -11.67 -43.18 -3.15
CA LYS A 25 -10.98 -44.06 -2.20
C LYS A 25 -10.08 -43.16 -1.35
N THR A 26 -10.53 -42.88 -0.13
CA THR A 26 -9.70 -42.23 0.87
C THR A 26 -8.64 -43.24 1.25
N ASP A 27 -7.44 -43.11 0.67
CA ASP A 27 -6.25 -43.40 1.46
C ASP A 27 -6.43 -42.56 2.73
N ALA A 28 -6.72 -43.22 3.85
CA ALA A 28 -6.96 -42.54 5.11
C ALA A 28 -5.69 -41.76 5.45
N ALA A 29 -5.68 -40.47 5.13
CA ALA A 29 -4.50 -39.62 5.31
C ALA A 29 -4.06 -39.72 6.77
N ALA A 30 -2.79 -40.06 6.98
CA ALA A 30 -2.21 -40.33 8.28
C ALA A 30 -2.59 -39.26 9.34
N PRO A 31 -2.71 -39.65 10.63
CA PRO A 31 -2.84 -38.70 11.73
C PRO A 31 -1.83 -37.54 11.62
N ILE A 32 -2.22 -36.34 12.05
CA ILE A 32 -1.39 -35.14 11.90
C ILE A 32 0.00 -35.31 12.54
N ASP A 33 0.09 -36.02 13.66
CA ASP A 33 1.35 -36.30 14.36
C ASP A 33 2.31 -37.18 13.53
N GLU A 34 1.76 -38.15 12.80
CA GLU A 34 2.54 -38.99 11.87
C GLU A 34 3.06 -38.16 10.70
N GLN A 35 2.23 -37.28 10.15
CA GLN A 35 2.64 -36.37 9.07
C GLN A 35 3.71 -35.37 9.55
N VAL A 36 3.58 -34.83 10.77
CA VAL A 36 4.61 -33.97 11.39
C VAL A 36 5.92 -34.74 11.57
N ALA A 37 5.87 -35.99 12.04
CA ALA A 37 7.05 -36.84 12.18
C ALA A 37 7.71 -37.13 10.83
N GLN A 38 6.91 -37.41 9.80
CA GLN A 38 7.38 -37.60 8.43
C GLN A 38 8.07 -36.34 7.90
N LEU A 39 7.45 -35.17 8.03
CA LEU A 39 8.03 -33.91 7.57
C LEU A 39 9.35 -33.61 8.30
N LYS A 40 9.42 -33.82 9.62
CA LYS A 40 10.68 -33.68 10.39
C LYS A 40 11.79 -34.60 9.88
N SER A 41 11.44 -35.84 9.55
CA SER A 41 12.39 -36.81 8.98
C SER A 41 12.95 -36.33 7.63
N LEU A 42 12.06 -35.91 6.72
CA LEU A 42 12.46 -35.37 5.42
C LEU A 42 13.30 -34.09 5.56
N VAL A 43 12.96 -33.20 6.50
CA VAL A 43 13.75 -32.00 6.80
C VAL A 43 15.17 -32.36 7.24
N ASN A 44 15.33 -33.37 8.10
CA ASN A 44 16.66 -33.82 8.54
C ASN A 44 17.46 -34.41 7.37
N GLN A 45 16.81 -35.21 6.53
CA GLN A 45 17.43 -35.75 5.31
C GLN A 45 17.87 -34.61 4.38
N ALA A 46 16.99 -33.65 4.11
CA ALA A 46 17.27 -32.50 3.24
C ALA A 46 18.42 -31.63 3.77
N LYS A 47 18.47 -31.38 5.08
CA LYS A 47 19.61 -30.70 5.74
C LYS A 47 20.92 -31.47 5.55
N SER A 48 20.91 -32.79 5.71
CA SER A 48 22.10 -33.62 5.52
C SER A 48 22.64 -33.58 4.08
N LEU A 49 21.77 -33.27 3.12
CA LEU A 49 22.10 -33.10 1.70
C LEU A 49 22.39 -31.64 1.32
N GLY A 50 22.37 -30.71 2.28
CA GLY A 50 22.68 -29.29 2.05
C GLY A 50 21.54 -28.48 1.40
N HIS A 51 20.30 -28.99 1.42
CA HIS A 51 19.14 -28.24 0.95
C HIS A 51 18.68 -27.22 1.99
N ASP A 52 18.24 -26.04 1.51
CA ASP A 52 17.49 -25.08 2.31
C ASP A 52 16.10 -25.65 2.66
N VAL A 53 15.75 -25.58 3.94
CA VAL A 53 14.52 -26.17 4.51
C VAL A 53 13.69 -25.18 5.31
N GLU A 54 13.98 -23.87 5.21
CA GLU A 54 13.26 -22.86 6.00
C GLU A 54 11.77 -22.80 5.68
N ARG A 55 11.39 -23.20 4.46
CA ARG A 55 10.01 -23.35 4.00
C ARG A 55 9.24 -24.42 4.77
N GLU A 56 9.88 -25.57 5.02
CA GLU A 56 9.26 -26.66 5.78
C GLU A 56 9.31 -26.41 7.28
N LEU A 57 10.36 -25.75 7.77
CA LEU A 57 10.44 -25.33 9.16
C LEU A 57 9.36 -24.29 9.50
N LEU A 58 9.01 -23.40 8.56
CA LEU A 58 7.84 -22.51 8.70
C LEU A 58 6.56 -23.33 8.90
N VAL A 59 6.32 -24.38 8.10
CA VAL A 59 5.13 -25.23 8.22
C VAL A 59 5.08 -25.94 9.57
N LEU A 60 6.21 -26.48 10.04
CA LEU A 60 6.31 -27.08 11.37
C LEU A 60 6.06 -26.06 12.48
N GLN A 61 6.53 -24.82 12.33
CA GLN A 61 6.29 -23.76 13.30
C GLN A 61 4.81 -23.33 13.32
N THR A 62 4.20 -23.14 12.14
CA THR A 62 2.76 -22.87 12.01
C THR A 62 1.94 -23.98 12.68
N SER A 63 2.30 -25.25 12.43
CA SER A 63 1.63 -26.40 13.07
C SER A 63 1.75 -26.35 14.60
N LYS A 64 2.94 -26.08 15.14
CA LYS A 64 3.16 -25.95 16.59
C LYS A 64 2.30 -24.85 17.22
N ILE A 65 2.25 -23.67 16.58
CA ILE A 65 1.52 -22.52 17.10
C ILE A 65 0.00 -22.77 17.05
N PHE A 66 -0.50 -23.28 15.92
CA PHE A 66 -1.93 -23.55 15.78
C PHE A 66 -2.41 -24.72 16.64
N ASP A 67 -1.58 -25.71 16.96
CA ASP A 67 -1.95 -26.73 17.95
C ASP A 67 -2.37 -26.11 19.28
N LYS A 68 -1.58 -25.14 19.77
CA LYS A 68 -1.89 -24.36 20.98
C LYS A 68 -3.16 -23.52 20.82
N TRP A 69 -3.32 -22.85 19.69
CA TRP A 69 -4.46 -21.95 19.46
C TRP A 69 -5.78 -22.71 19.28
N ILE A 70 -5.76 -23.80 18.52
CA ILE A 70 -6.89 -24.73 18.33
C ILE A 70 -7.36 -25.26 19.69
N ALA A 71 -6.43 -25.70 20.55
CA ALA A 71 -6.77 -26.17 21.89
C ALA A 71 -7.46 -25.08 22.73
N TRP A 72 -7.00 -23.82 22.61
CA TRP A 72 -7.67 -22.70 23.25
C TRP A 72 -9.08 -22.48 22.68
N ASP A 73 -9.25 -22.50 21.35
CA ASP A 73 -10.55 -22.26 20.72
C ASP A 73 -11.58 -23.35 21.05
N GLU A 74 -11.15 -24.61 21.16
CA GLU A 74 -12.00 -25.74 21.59
C GLU A 74 -12.46 -25.58 23.04
N ALA A 75 -11.57 -25.08 23.92
CA ALA A 75 -11.91 -24.80 25.31
C ALA A 75 -12.77 -23.53 25.48
N ASN A 76 -12.73 -22.59 24.53
CA ASN A 76 -13.31 -21.24 24.66
C ASN A 76 -14.39 -20.92 23.61
N VAL A 77 -15.10 -21.93 23.11
CA VAL A 77 -16.19 -21.76 22.12
C VAL A 77 -17.19 -20.67 22.48
N LYS A 78 -17.58 -20.54 23.76
CA LYS A 78 -18.53 -19.50 24.21
C LYS A 78 -17.95 -18.09 24.04
N THR A 79 -16.68 -17.91 24.35
CA THR A 79 -15.98 -16.63 24.17
C THR A 79 -15.83 -16.29 22.70
N ASN A 80 -15.43 -17.26 21.86
CA ASN A 80 -15.35 -17.07 20.41
C ASN A 80 -16.72 -16.70 19.81
N ALA A 81 -17.81 -17.29 20.28
CA ALA A 81 -19.15 -16.93 19.84
C ALA A 81 -19.52 -15.47 20.15
N GLN A 82 -18.97 -14.86 21.21
CA GLN A 82 -19.20 -13.43 21.50
C GLN A 82 -18.56 -12.52 20.45
N PHE A 83 -17.34 -12.84 19.99
CA PHE A 83 -16.69 -12.10 18.91
C PHE A 83 -17.46 -12.21 17.59
N TYR A 84 -17.97 -13.41 17.27
CA TYR A 84 -18.84 -13.58 16.10
C TYR A 84 -20.13 -12.77 16.23
N ALA A 85 -20.80 -12.80 17.39
CA ALA A 85 -22.03 -12.07 17.63
C ALA A 85 -21.86 -10.54 17.49
N ALA A 86 -20.66 -10.02 17.79
CA ALA A 86 -20.32 -8.61 17.61
C ALA A 86 -19.94 -8.23 16.16
N HIS A 87 -19.67 -9.21 15.28
CA HIS A 87 -19.24 -8.94 13.91
C HIS A 87 -20.41 -8.71 12.96
N HIS A 88 -20.39 -7.61 12.21
CA HIS A 88 -21.51 -7.23 11.35
C HIS A 88 -21.84 -8.26 10.26
N GLU A 89 -20.84 -8.88 9.62
CA GLU A 89 -21.06 -9.93 8.59
C GLU A 89 -21.35 -11.33 9.15
N TYR A 90 -20.81 -11.67 10.33
CA TYR A 90 -20.76 -13.04 10.85
C TYR A 90 -21.50 -13.24 12.17
N LYS A 91 -22.35 -12.27 12.55
CA LYS A 91 -23.21 -12.33 13.74
C LYS A 91 -24.33 -13.37 13.66
N LYS A 92 -24.64 -13.88 12.47
CA LYS A 92 -25.61 -14.96 12.31
C LYS A 92 -24.95 -16.27 12.74
N ASP A 93 -25.68 -17.07 13.54
CA ASP A 93 -25.23 -18.37 14.06
C ASP A 93 -23.82 -18.36 14.69
N PRO A 94 -23.54 -17.45 15.66
CA PRO A 94 -22.19 -17.24 16.17
C PRO A 94 -21.59 -18.48 16.83
N LEU A 95 -22.43 -19.33 17.43
CA LEU A 95 -22.00 -20.60 18.03
C LEU A 95 -21.59 -21.63 16.97
N VAL A 96 -22.21 -21.60 15.79
CA VAL A 96 -21.84 -22.48 14.67
C VAL A 96 -20.46 -22.10 14.16
N HIS A 97 -20.22 -20.80 13.93
CA HIS A 97 -18.91 -20.30 13.54
C HIS A 97 -17.82 -20.62 14.59
N ALA A 98 -18.12 -20.41 15.88
CA ALA A 98 -17.16 -20.70 16.95
C ALA A 98 -16.79 -22.19 17.04
N LYS A 99 -17.75 -23.11 16.81
CA LYS A 99 -17.49 -24.56 16.78
C LYS A 99 -16.75 -25.00 15.52
N ALA A 100 -16.93 -24.31 14.40
CA ALA A 100 -16.30 -24.64 13.13
C ALA A 100 -14.83 -24.19 13.06
N LEU A 101 -14.45 -23.14 13.82
CA LEU A 101 -13.10 -22.55 13.77
C LEU A 101 -11.97 -23.58 14.03
N PRO A 102 -11.97 -24.36 15.13
CA PRO A 102 -10.91 -25.34 15.38
C PRO A 102 -10.81 -26.44 14.30
N ILE A 103 -11.95 -26.80 13.69
CA ILE A 103 -12.02 -27.82 12.63
C ILE A 103 -11.35 -27.28 11.37
N PHE A 104 -11.69 -26.05 10.98
CA PHE A 104 -11.08 -25.34 9.86
C PHE A 104 -9.57 -25.18 10.06
N GLU A 105 -9.14 -24.73 11.24
CA GLU A 105 -7.73 -24.52 11.54
C GLU A 105 -6.94 -25.84 11.45
N ARG A 106 -7.44 -26.91 12.07
CA ARG A 106 -6.81 -28.24 12.04
C ARG A 106 -6.68 -28.80 10.61
N GLN A 107 -7.74 -28.68 9.81
CA GLN A 107 -7.73 -29.15 8.42
C GLN A 107 -6.74 -28.35 7.57
N SER A 108 -6.65 -27.05 7.80
CA SER A 108 -5.71 -26.17 7.10
C SER A 108 -4.25 -26.55 7.42
N VAL A 109 -3.93 -26.76 8.70
CA VAL A 109 -2.59 -27.21 9.13
C VAL A 109 -2.24 -28.58 8.53
N LYS A 110 -3.17 -29.54 8.56
CA LYS A 110 -2.97 -30.87 7.93
C LYS A 110 -2.62 -30.76 6.44
N THR A 111 -3.32 -29.86 5.74
CA THR A 111 -3.10 -29.60 4.32
C THR A 111 -1.71 -29.01 4.09
N LEU A 112 -1.31 -27.99 4.86
CA LEU A 112 0.03 -27.39 4.78
C LEU A 112 1.16 -28.42 4.96
N ILE A 113 1.03 -29.33 5.95
CA ILE A 113 2.04 -30.37 6.18
C ILE A 113 2.11 -31.33 4.99
N SER A 114 0.96 -31.75 4.46
CA SER A 114 0.89 -32.66 3.31
C SER A 114 1.53 -32.05 2.06
N GLU A 115 1.25 -30.76 1.79
CA GLU A 115 1.86 -30.00 0.69
C GLU A 115 3.38 -29.86 0.88
N ALA A 116 3.84 -29.57 2.09
CA ALA A 116 5.27 -29.45 2.40
C ALA A 116 6.03 -30.77 2.22
N ILE A 117 5.43 -31.90 2.62
CA ILE A 117 5.99 -33.24 2.36
C ILE A 117 6.13 -33.48 0.86
N ALA A 118 5.10 -33.14 0.08
CA ALA A 118 5.11 -33.32 -1.36
C ALA A 118 6.16 -32.41 -2.05
N GLU A 119 6.23 -31.13 -1.68
CA GLU A 119 7.23 -30.19 -2.23
C GLU A 119 8.66 -30.62 -1.85
N LEU A 120 8.92 -30.94 -0.58
CA LEU A 120 10.26 -31.33 -0.14
C LEU A 120 10.72 -32.66 -0.76
N SER A 121 9.79 -33.59 -1.00
CA SER A 121 10.11 -34.83 -1.73
C SER A 121 10.56 -34.55 -3.16
N GLN A 122 9.94 -33.58 -3.84
CA GLN A 122 10.36 -33.11 -5.17
C GLN A 122 11.71 -32.38 -5.15
N VAL A 123 12.08 -31.76 -4.02
CA VAL A 123 13.41 -31.17 -3.85
C VAL A 123 14.46 -32.27 -3.67
N LEU A 124 14.19 -33.23 -2.78
CA LEU A 124 15.09 -34.35 -2.47
C LEU A 124 15.37 -35.24 -3.68
N ASN A 125 14.39 -35.42 -4.57
CA ASN A 125 14.55 -36.20 -5.79
C ASN A 125 15.08 -35.38 -6.99
N GLY A 126 15.32 -34.07 -6.81
CA GLY A 126 15.86 -33.19 -7.83
C GLY A 126 14.89 -32.69 -8.89
N GLN A 127 13.58 -32.96 -8.77
CA GLN A 127 12.53 -32.44 -9.65
C GLN A 127 12.33 -30.92 -9.52
N ILE A 128 12.61 -30.38 -8.33
CA ILE A 128 12.54 -28.94 -8.03
C ILE A 128 13.87 -28.50 -7.42
N LYS A 129 14.41 -27.39 -7.91
CA LYS A 129 15.60 -26.71 -7.36
C LYS A 129 15.21 -25.31 -6.90
N ARG A 130 15.18 -25.11 -5.59
CA ARG A 130 14.84 -23.83 -4.95
C ARG A 130 16.09 -23.06 -4.59
N LYS A 131 16.05 -21.74 -4.70
CA LYS A 131 17.12 -20.87 -4.20
C LYS A 131 17.05 -20.82 -2.66
N PRO A 132 18.19 -20.91 -1.95
CA PRO A 132 18.23 -20.67 -0.50
C PRO A 132 17.70 -19.28 -0.16
N THR A 133 17.11 -19.15 1.01
CA THR A 133 16.55 -17.90 1.49
C THR A 133 17.36 -17.34 2.66
N LEU A 134 17.34 -16.01 2.81
CA LEU A 134 17.80 -15.35 4.02
C LEU A 134 16.56 -14.97 4.83
N LEU A 135 16.35 -15.61 5.98
CA LEU A 135 15.26 -15.22 6.87
C LEU A 135 15.52 -13.84 7.45
N THR A 136 14.49 -12.99 7.41
CA THR A 136 14.52 -11.67 8.01
C THR A 136 14.68 -11.78 9.53
N ASP A 137 15.71 -11.16 10.07
CA ASP A 137 15.96 -11.02 11.50
C ASP A 137 15.86 -9.53 11.84
N THR A 138 14.76 -9.12 12.48
CA THR A 138 14.55 -7.71 12.84
C THR A 138 15.63 -7.17 13.78
N SER A 139 16.42 -8.03 14.43
CA SER A 139 17.59 -7.65 15.22
C SER A 139 18.87 -7.44 14.41
N LYS A 140 18.83 -7.59 13.08
CA LYS A 140 19.99 -7.44 12.18
C LYS A 140 19.72 -6.59 10.95
N VAL A 141 18.45 -6.43 10.58
CA VAL A 141 18.05 -5.58 9.46
C VAL A 141 18.45 -4.13 9.70
N THR A 142 19.04 -3.50 8.69
CA THR A 142 19.30 -2.06 8.64
C THR A 142 18.58 -1.44 7.43
N ILE A 143 18.46 -0.12 7.39
CA ILE A 143 17.92 0.60 6.23
C ILE A 143 19.09 1.22 5.47
N ASP A 144 19.25 0.88 4.19
CA ASP A 144 20.26 1.45 3.31
C ASP A 144 19.71 1.64 1.90
N ASN A 145 19.96 2.82 1.31
CA ASN A 145 19.59 3.20 -0.05
C ASN A 145 18.15 2.79 -0.46
N GLY A 146 17.19 3.11 0.40
CA GLY A 146 15.76 2.85 0.18
C GLY A 146 15.35 1.39 0.28
N GLN A 147 16.15 0.55 0.96
CA GLN A 147 15.92 -0.88 1.11
C GLN A 147 16.18 -1.32 2.54
N PHE A 148 15.54 -2.41 2.96
CA PHE A 148 16.02 -3.16 4.10
C PHE A 148 17.17 -4.06 3.67
N VAL A 149 18.25 -4.08 4.46
CA VAL A 149 19.47 -4.83 4.17
C VAL A 149 19.83 -5.72 5.35
N GLN A 150 20.20 -6.96 5.06
CA GLN A 150 20.74 -7.92 6.02
C GLN A 150 21.88 -8.70 5.36
N GLU A 151 23.02 -8.80 6.04
CA GLU A 151 24.22 -9.49 5.50
C GLU A 151 24.64 -8.99 4.11
N GLY A 152 24.50 -7.68 3.88
CA GLY A 152 24.83 -7.03 2.61
C GLY A 152 23.85 -7.28 1.47
N LYS A 153 22.72 -7.96 1.73
CA LYS A 153 21.69 -8.29 0.73
C LYS A 153 20.37 -7.57 1.02
N PRO A 154 19.62 -7.17 -0.01
CA PRO A 154 18.26 -6.68 0.19
C PRO A 154 17.37 -7.79 0.74
N VAL A 155 16.57 -7.44 1.75
CA VAL A 155 15.55 -8.31 2.33
C VAL A 155 14.22 -7.57 2.41
N PHE A 156 13.13 -8.30 2.43
CA PHE A 156 11.77 -7.81 2.60
C PHE A 156 11.31 -8.15 4.01
N VAL A 157 10.72 -7.17 4.69
CA VAL A 157 10.32 -7.31 6.10
C VAL A 157 8.82 -7.50 6.20
N SER A 158 8.37 -8.52 6.93
CA SER A 158 6.97 -8.72 7.28
C SER A 158 6.81 -8.86 8.79
N THR A 159 5.95 -8.03 9.37
CA THR A 159 5.54 -8.06 10.78
C THR A 159 4.04 -7.86 10.88
N TYR A 160 3.49 -7.81 12.10
CA TYR A 160 2.06 -7.60 12.32
C TYR A 160 1.78 -6.53 13.36
N VAL A 161 0.77 -5.71 13.10
CA VAL A 161 0.27 -4.72 14.06
C VAL A 161 -0.17 -5.45 15.34
N TRP A 162 0.28 -4.94 16.48
CA TRP A 162 0.01 -5.43 17.83
C TRP A 162 0.58 -6.80 18.21
N LYS A 163 1.35 -7.47 17.34
CA LYS A 163 1.94 -8.75 17.70
C LYS A 163 2.82 -8.63 18.94
N PRO A 164 2.60 -9.44 20.00
CA PRO A 164 3.51 -9.51 21.14
C PRO A 164 4.85 -10.12 20.72
N SER A 165 5.91 -9.76 21.44
CA SER A 165 7.20 -10.46 21.30
C SER A 165 7.09 -11.83 21.96
N ASP A 166 7.30 -12.88 21.16
CA ASP A 166 7.22 -14.27 21.60
C ASP A 166 8.27 -15.08 20.80
N PRO A 167 9.19 -15.81 21.46
CA PRO A 167 10.21 -16.61 20.79
C PRO A 167 9.66 -17.60 19.76
N ASP A 168 8.48 -18.16 19.97
CA ASP A 168 7.87 -19.14 19.06
C ASP A 168 7.37 -18.49 17.77
N THR A 169 6.98 -17.22 17.81
CA THR A 169 6.41 -16.54 16.64
C THR A 169 7.40 -15.57 15.98
N ASN A 170 8.39 -15.05 16.71
CA ASN A 170 9.29 -14.00 16.22
C ASN A 170 10.14 -14.44 15.01
N LYS A 171 10.58 -15.70 14.93
CA LYS A 171 11.48 -16.18 13.85
C LYS A 171 10.85 -16.04 12.45
N TYR A 172 9.57 -16.39 12.30
CA TYR A 172 8.92 -16.46 10.98
C TYR A 172 7.85 -15.39 10.76
N PHE A 173 7.28 -14.84 11.83
CA PHE A 173 6.18 -13.87 11.74
C PHE A 173 6.61 -12.46 12.12
N GLY A 174 7.92 -12.25 12.35
CA GLY A 174 8.57 -10.95 12.56
C GLY A 174 8.08 -10.19 13.79
N ASN A 175 8.95 -9.39 14.42
CA ASN A 175 8.51 -8.54 15.53
C ASN A 175 9.33 -7.26 15.59
N LEU A 176 8.65 -6.14 15.78
CA LEU A 176 9.26 -4.84 15.97
C LEU A 176 9.33 -4.51 17.46
N ASN A 177 10.40 -3.82 17.86
CA ASN A 177 10.49 -3.21 19.18
C ASN A 177 10.03 -1.74 19.11
N SER A 178 8.73 -1.52 18.90
CA SER A 178 8.19 -0.18 18.67
C SER A 178 7.80 0.54 19.96
N GLN A 179 7.84 1.87 19.95
CA GLN A 179 7.36 2.71 21.05
C GLN A 179 6.07 3.45 20.68
N PHE A 180 5.26 3.74 21.68
CA PHE A 180 4.06 4.56 21.54
C PHE A 180 4.22 5.87 22.33
N PHE A 181 4.12 6.99 21.63
CA PHE A 181 4.13 8.36 22.18
C PHE A 181 2.75 8.97 21.97
N ALA A 182 2.23 9.66 22.99
CA ALA A 182 0.93 10.29 22.95
C ALA A 182 0.91 11.56 23.82
N PRO A 183 0.09 12.57 23.47
CA PRO A 183 -0.11 13.79 24.25
C PRO A 183 -0.41 13.52 25.73
N ALA A 184 -1.14 12.44 26.05
CA ALA A 184 -1.44 12.00 27.41
C ALA A 184 -0.21 11.71 28.27
N HIS A 185 0.98 11.55 27.69
CA HIS A 185 2.22 11.44 28.47
C HIS A 185 2.73 12.79 29.01
N VAL A 186 2.17 13.93 28.60
CA VAL A 186 2.51 15.24 29.15
C VAL A 186 1.68 15.50 30.41
N THR A 187 2.36 15.75 31.53
CA THR A 187 1.73 15.67 32.87
C THR A 187 1.04 16.97 33.32
N GLY A 188 1.25 18.10 32.64
CA GLY A 188 0.54 19.33 32.95
C GLY A 188 0.94 20.53 32.09
N LYS A 189 0.25 21.66 32.32
CA LYS A 189 0.43 22.93 31.58
C LYS A 189 1.82 23.55 31.68
N ASN A 190 2.60 23.18 32.70
CA ASN A 190 3.97 23.65 32.88
C ASN A 190 5.00 22.70 32.23
N GLY A 191 4.54 21.71 31.46
CA GLY A 191 5.38 20.68 30.84
C GLY A 191 5.63 19.48 31.76
N GLY A 192 6.62 18.68 31.37
CA GLY A 192 6.96 17.41 32.04
C GLY A 192 6.27 16.20 31.42
N VAL A 193 6.91 15.04 31.55
CA VAL A 193 6.43 13.77 30.99
C VAL A 193 6.32 12.68 32.07
N ASP A 194 5.42 11.73 31.83
CA ASP A 194 5.18 10.58 32.70
C ASP A 194 6.47 9.76 32.92
N GLN A 195 6.92 9.70 34.17
CA GLN A 195 8.10 8.93 34.58
C GLN A 195 7.91 7.42 34.40
N SER A 196 6.68 6.93 34.47
CA SER A 196 6.37 5.52 34.20
C SER A 196 6.66 5.17 32.73
N LYS A 197 6.32 6.08 31.81
CA LYS A 197 6.64 5.94 30.39
C LYS A 197 8.16 5.92 30.16
N ILE A 198 8.91 6.84 30.77
CA ILE A 198 10.39 6.84 30.69
C ILE A 198 10.96 5.51 31.19
N LYS A 199 10.49 5.02 32.35
CA LYS A 199 10.93 3.74 32.91
C LYS A 199 10.61 2.57 31.98
N SER A 200 9.48 2.60 31.28
CA SER A 200 9.10 1.56 30.31
C SER A 200 10.02 1.53 29.08
N ILE A 201 10.48 2.69 28.60
CA ILE A 201 11.44 2.80 27.49
C ILE A 201 12.80 2.28 27.93
N LYS A 202 13.30 2.71 29.09
CA LYS A 202 14.61 2.31 29.63
C LYS A 202 14.75 0.80 29.82
N LYS A 203 13.65 0.09 30.14
CA LYS A 203 13.63 -1.38 30.22
C LYS A 203 13.95 -2.07 28.89
N GLN A 204 13.77 -1.38 27.76
CA GLN A 204 13.93 -1.90 26.40
C GLN A 204 15.19 -1.32 25.70
N GLN A 205 16.02 -0.55 26.42
CA GLN A 205 17.14 0.23 25.84
C GLN A 205 18.25 -0.64 25.23
N ASN A 206 18.29 -1.95 25.48
CA ASN A 206 19.29 -2.86 24.89
C ASN A 206 18.67 -3.86 23.91
N GLU A 207 17.36 -3.77 23.68
CA GLU A 207 16.70 -4.64 22.71
C GLU A 207 17.16 -4.29 21.29
N GLN A 208 17.57 -5.32 20.55
CA GLN A 208 18.23 -5.16 19.27
C GLN A 208 17.26 -5.18 18.09
N ARG A 209 16.00 -5.61 18.28
CA ARG A 209 15.01 -5.55 17.21
C ARG A 209 14.79 -4.10 16.77
N ILE A 210 14.82 -3.86 15.47
CA ILE A 210 14.42 -2.59 14.85
C ILE A 210 12.96 -2.28 15.22
N GLY A 211 12.63 -1.01 15.37
CA GLY A 211 11.27 -0.55 15.66
C GLY A 211 11.03 0.87 15.19
N GLN A 212 9.76 1.28 15.29
CA GLN A 212 9.30 2.64 14.99
C GLN A 212 8.67 3.27 16.24
N VAL A 213 8.61 4.60 16.25
CA VAL A 213 7.85 5.36 17.26
C VAL A 213 6.52 5.77 16.67
N PHE A 214 5.42 5.21 17.17
CA PHE A 214 4.06 5.64 16.83
C PHE A 214 3.72 6.92 17.61
N VAL A 215 3.48 8.02 16.89
CA VAL A 215 3.06 9.30 17.48
C VAL A 215 1.55 9.45 17.37
N SER A 216 0.85 9.19 18.47
CA SER A 216 -0.60 9.27 18.56
C SER A 216 -1.10 10.71 18.62
N HIS A 217 -2.29 10.93 18.05
CA HIS A 217 -2.99 12.21 18.06
C HIS A 217 -4.36 12.15 18.77
N THR A 218 -4.72 11.00 19.35
CA THR A 218 -6.06 10.78 19.94
C THR A 218 -6.11 10.85 21.45
N ALA A 219 -5.06 10.41 22.15
CA ALA A 219 -5.01 10.38 23.61
C ALA A 219 -4.58 11.75 24.16
N ILE A 220 -5.55 12.67 24.27
CA ILE A 220 -5.36 14.03 24.81
C ILE A 220 -5.49 14.02 26.33
N PRO A 221 -4.58 14.67 27.07
CA PRO A 221 -4.70 14.72 28.52
C PRO A 221 -5.84 15.64 28.94
N GLN A 222 -6.63 15.21 29.93
CA GLN A 222 -7.79 15.96 30.44
C GLN A 222 -7.43 17.40 30.87
N TRP A 223 -6.24 17.60 31.45
CA TRP A 223 -5.81 18.93 31.86
C TRP A 223 -5.74 19.92 30.68
N ALA A 224 -5.44 19.45 29.47
CA ALA A 224 -5.35 20.31 28.29
C ALA A 224 -6.73 20.76 27.85
N THR A 225 -7.72 19.86 27.81
CA THR A 225 -9.11 20.21 27.50
C THR A 225 -9.75 21.08 28.59
N ASP A 226 -9.34 20.92 29.85
CA ASP A 226 -9.82 21.76 30.95
C ASP A 226 -9.18 23.16 30.97
N THR A 227 -7.98 23.32 30.39
CA THR A 227 -7.19 24.55 30.46
C THR A 227 -7.30 25.40 29.20
N TYR A 228 -7.37 24.77 28.02
CA TYR A 228 -7.31 25.46 26.74
C TYR A 228 -8.69 25.51 26.10
N GLU A 229 -9.16 26.72 25.84
CA GLU A 229 -10.44 26.96 25.19
C GLU A 229 -10.48 26.37 23.78
N ASN A 230 -11.60 25.72 23.44
CA ASN A 230 -11.88 25.11 22.14
C ASN A 230 -10.74 24.20 21.63
N PHE A 231 -10.00 23.55 22.53
CA PHE A 231 -8.85 22.73 22.14
C PHE A 231 -9.24 21.55 21.24
N ASP A 232 -10.42 20.98 21.45
CA ASP A 232 -10.98 19.84 20.72
C ASP A 232 -11.76 20.24 19.46
N LEU A 233 -11.95 21.53 19.20
CA LEU A 233 -12.57 22.02 17.97
C LEU A 233 -11.70 21.59 16.78
N GLY A 234 -12.33 21.07 15.72
CA GLY A 234 -11.58 20.47 14.61
C GLY A 234 -11.25 18.98 14.79
N SER A 235 -11.59 18.37 15.93
CA SER A 235 -11.46 16.91 16.16
C SER A 235 -12.00 16.05 15.02
N ARG A 236 -11.29 14.96 14.73
CA ARG A 236 -11.58 13.94 13.71
C ARG A 236 -11.30 12.55 14.25
N ARG A 237 -11.40 11.51 13.42
CA ARG A 237 -11.18 10.12 13.83
C ARG A 237 -9.84 9.91 14.54
N PHE A 238 -8.74 10.34 13.93
CA PHE A 238 -7.38 10.07 14.42
C PHE A 238 -6.66 11.26 15.06
N HIS A 239 -7.30 12.42 15.19
CA HIS A 239 -6.84 13.49 16.07
C HIS A 239 -8.01 14.12 16.83
N LYS A 240 -7.77 14.59 18.05
CA LYS A 240 -8.83 15.12 18.93
C LYS A 240 -8.62 16.58 19.33
N PHE A 241 -7.94 17.34 18.48
CA PHE A 241 -7.59 18.74 18.74
C PHE A 241 -7.36 19.53 17.46
N ASP A 242 -7.39 20.85 17.54
CA ASP A 242 -7.00 21.73 16.45
C ASP A 242 -5.46 21.80 16.28
N ILE A 243 -4.95 21.44 15.10
CA ILE A 243 -3.52 21.51 14.76
C ILE A 243 -2.97 22.95 14.65
N ASP A 244 -3.86 23.94 14.50
CA ASP A 244 -3.49 25.37 14.45
C ASP A 244 -3.53 26.02 15.84
N ASN A 245 -4.05 25.34 16.87
CA ASN A 245 -4.01 25.83 18.24
C ASN A 245 -2.55 25.82 18.75
N PRO A 246 -1.99 26.96 19.22
CA PRO A 246 -0.60 27.03 19.67
C PRO A 246 -0.28 26.08 20.83
N ASN A 247 -1.27 25.75 21.65
CA ASN A 247 -1.09 24.82 22.78
C ASN A 247 -0.93 23.37 22.32
N ALA A 248 -1.42 23.01 21.13
CA ALA A 248 -1.14 21.69 20.55
C ALA A 248 0.37 21.55 20.27
N ARG A 249 0.98 22.58 19.66
CA ARG A 249 2.43 22.61 19.43
C ARG A 249 3.22 22.55 20.73
N PHE A 250 2.77 23.23 21.78
CA PHE A 250 3.37 23.12 23.11
C PHE A 250 3.38 21.67 23.61
N ILE A 251 2.23 20.98 23.61
CA ILE A 251 2.14 19.61 24.12
C ILE A 251 3.06 18.65 23.36
N TYR A 252 3.10 18.72 22.02
CA TYR A 252 3.99 17.86 21.24
C TYR A 252 5.46 18.20 21.45
N LYS A 253 5.79 19.49 21.60
CA LYS A 253 7.15 19.91 21.93
C LYS A 253 7.60 19.33 23.27
N GLU A 254 6.77 19.40 24.31
CA GLU A 254 7.07 18.87 25.66
C GLU A 254 7.15 17.35 25.66
N MET A 255 6.25 16.67 24.94
CA MET A 255 6.32 15.22 24.76
C MET A 255 7.64 14.80 24.11
N PHE A 256 8.04 15.48 23.03
CA PHE A 256 9.28 15.16 22.33
C PHE A 256 10.52 15.51 23.17
N ASP A 257 10.52 16.64 23.88
CA ASP A 257 11.60 17.00 24.82
C ASP A 257 11.83 15.94 25.89
N GLY A 258 10.74 15.42 26.48
CA GLY A 258 10.83 14.47 27.57
C GLY A 258 11.08 13.02 27.13
N LEU A 259 10.68 12.62 25.92
CA LEU A 259 10.71 11.21 25.51
C LEU A 259 11.80 10.87 24.47
N ILE A 260 12.10 11.76 23.51
CA ILE A 260 13.09 11.47 22.46
C ILE A 260 14.48 11.15 23.01
N PRO A 261 15.01 11.86 24.04
CA PRO A 261 16.32 11.54 24.60
C PRO A 261 16.48 10.10 25.11
N HIS A 262 15.38 9.38 25.37
CA HIS A 262 15.39 8.00 25.85
C HIS A 262 15.32 6.94 24.73
N VAL A 263 14.97 7.35 23.51
CA VAL A 263 14.91 6.46 22.34
C VAL A 263 15.94 6.83 21.27
N LYS A 264 16.53 8.02 21.35
CA LYS A 264 17.62 8.47 20.46
C LYS A 264 18.76 7.45 20.43
N ASN A 265 19.27 7.18 19.22
CA ASN A 265 20.31 6.19 18.96
C ASN A 265 19.95 4.76 19.40
N GLN A 266 18.65 4.46 19.56
CA GLN A 266 18.17 3.11 19.89
C GLN A 266 17.44 2.52 18.69
N ARG A 267 17.57 1.20 18.54
CA ARG A 267 16.97 0.43 17.44
C ARG A 267 15.45 0.53 17.37
N MET A 268 14.80 0.79 18.51
CA MET A 268 13.35 1.03 18.60
C MET A 268 12.83 2.26 17.83
N SER A 269 13.73 3.10 17.29
CA SER A 269 13.40 4.29 16.50
C SER A 269 14.02 4.29 15.10
N GLU A 270 14.79 3.26 14.73
CA GLU A 270 15.51 3.19 13.46
C GLU A 270 14.60 3.09 12.23
N LEU A 271 13.39 2.54 12.40
CA LEU A 271 12.34 2.53 11.37
C LEU A 271 11.54 3.85 11.33
N GLY A 272 11.94 4.81 12.17
CA GLY A 272 11.47 6.17 12.15
C GLY A 272 10.36 6.49 13.15
N TYR A 273 10.04 7.78 13.23
CA TYR A 273 8.90 8.30 13.94
C TYR A 273 7.73 8.39 12.97
N MET A 274 6.73 7.53 13.17
CA MET A 274 5.47 7.57 12.44
C MET A 274 4.63 8.72 13.02
N LEU A 275 4.72 9.88 12.37
CA LEU A 275 4.25 11.16 12.89
C LEU A 275 2.74 11.24 13.02
N PHE A 276 1.96 10.41 12.32
CA PHE A 276 0.50 10.43 12.40
C PHE A 276 -0.09 9.13 11.84
N ASN A 277 -1.17 8.64 12.45
CA ASN A 277 -1.98 7.53 11.94
C ASN A 277 -3.12 8.02 11.05
N GLU A 278 -3.08 7.75 9.74
CA GLU A 278 -4.18 8.05 8.81
C GLU A 278 -4.69 9.51 8.92
N PRO A 279 -3.79 10.51 8.75
CA PRO A 279 -4.19 11.90 8.91
C PRO A 279 -5.26 12.27 7.91
N THR A 280 -6.34 12.88 8.37
CA THR A 280 -7.41 13.40 7.52
C THR A 280 -8.00 14.64 8.16
N PHE A 281 -8.17 15.68 7.36
CA PHE A 281 -8.70 16.98 7.76
C PHE A 281 -9.81 17.40 6.81
N HIS A 282 -10.78 16.50 6.57
CA HIS A 282 -11.93 16.75 5.70
C HIS A 282 -12.69 17.98 6.17
N THR A 283 -13.03 18.84 5.21
CA THR A 283 -13.64 20.15 5.43
C THR A 283 -14.78 20.40 4.46
N GLN A 284 -15.19 19.44 3.63
CA GLN A 284 -16.38 19.56 2.77
C GLN A 284 -17.64 19.12 3.52
N GLU A 285 -18.76 19.81 3.32
CA GLU A 285 -20.06 19.39 3.83
C GLU A 285 -20.45 17.96 3.37
N ASN A 286 -21.18 17.25 4.22
CA ASN A 286 -21.77 15.93 3.92
C ASN A 286 -20.76 14.83 3.52
N THR A 287 -19.50 14.94 3.94
CA THR A 287 -18.47 13.92 3.72
C THR A 287 -18.11 13.19 5.01
N TRP A 288 -17.50 12.00 4.87
CA TRP A 288 -17.02 11.22 6.01
C TRP A 288 -15.94 12.00 6.77
N ASN A 289 -16.00 11.95 8.11
CA ASN A 289 -14.98 12.54 8.99
C ASN A 289 -14.74 14.04 8.70
N THR A 290 -15.80 14.77 8.30
CA THR A 290 -15.80 16.24 8.18
C THR A 290 -16.19 16.92 9.50
N GLY A 291 -16.00 18.22 9.59
CA GLY A 291 -16.37 19.02 10.76
C GLY A 291 -15.86 20.46 10.68
N PRO A 292 -16.25 21.32 11.65
CA PRO A 292 -15.82 22.71 11.69
C PRO A 292 -14.31 22.84 11.92
N VAL A 293 -13.80 24.05 11.75
CA VAL A 293 -12.45 24.47 12.13
C VAL A 293 -12.50 25.53 13.22
N SER A 294 -11.37 25.83 13.85
CA SER A 294 -11.28 26.82 14.92
C SER A 294 -11.09 28.24 14.39
N ASP A 295 -11.24 29.21 15.29
CA ASP A 295 -10.86 30.60 15.03
C ASP A 295 -9.36 30.72 14.73
N TYR A 296 -8.49 29.92 15.35
CA TYR A 296 -7.05 29.89 15.00
C TYR A 296 -6.83 29.49 13.55
N THR A 297 -7.55 28.48 13.05
CA THR A 297 -7.50 28.09 11.63
C THR A 297 -8.03 29.19 10.72
N MET A 298 -9.13 29.85 11.09
CA MET A 298 -9.71 30.93 10.28
C MET A 298 -8.82 32.17 10.23
N GLU A 299 -8.20 32.55 11.35
CA GLU A 299 -7.22 33.65 11.38
C GLU A 299 -5.98 33.32 10.55
N LYS A 300 -5.49 32.07 10.63
CA LYS A 300 -4.39 31.60 9.77
C LYS A 300 -4.78 31.63 8.28
N PHE A 301 -6.04 31.34 7.95
CA PHE A 301 -6.55 31.42 6.59
C PHE A 301 -6.58 32.85 6.06
N LYS A 302 -7.10 33.80 6.84
CA LYS A 302 -7.13 35.23 6.49
C LYS A 302 -5.72 35.77 6.24
N HIS A 303 -4.76 35.42 7.10
CA HIS A 303 -3.36 35.76 6.89
C HIS A 303 -2.79 35.14 5.61
N TRP A 304 -3.07 33.85 5.35
CA TRP A 304 -2.61 33.20 4.12
C TRP A 304 -3.18 33.87 2.86
N LEU A 305 -4.46 34.26 2.87
CA LEU A 305 -5.09 35.00 1.78
C LEU A 305 -4.44 36.36 1.57
N SER A 306 -4.12 37.09 2.65
CA SER A 306 -3.43 38.38 2.55
C SER A 306 -2.05 38.27 1.89
N ALA A 307 -1.31 37.20 2.20
CA ALA A 307 -0.02 36.93 1.59
C ALA A 307 -0.14 36.48 0.13
N ARG A 308 -1.20 35.74 -0.22
CA ARG A 308 -1.39 35.20 -1.57
C ARG A 308 -1.96 36.20 -2.58
N HIS A 309 -2.86 37.07 -2.15
CA HIS A 309 -3.61 37.97 -3.05
C HIS A 309 -3.18 39.44 -2.95
N GLU A 310 -2.13 39.74 -2.19
CA GLU A 310 -1.54 41.08 -1.95
C GLU A 310 -2.46 42.11 -1.28
N ASN A 311 -3.69 42.32 -1.79
CA ASN A 311 -4.69 43.23 -1.27
C ASN A 311 -6.12 42.70 -1.45
N ILE A 312 -7.04 43.22 -0.62
CA ILE A 312 -8.43 42.74 -0.58
C ILE A 312 -9.20 42.98 -1.89
N GLY A 313 -8.82 44.00 -2.67
CA GLY A 313 -9.46 44.31 -3.95
C GLY A 313 -9.25 43.21 -5.00
N GLN A 314 -8.05 42.62 -5.04
CA GLN A 314 -7.75 41.49 -5.92
C GLN A 314 -8.56 40.24 -5.51
N LEU A 315 -8.62 39.92 -4.22
CA LEU A 315 -9.43 38.81 -3.71
C LEU A 315 -10.92 39.03 -3.99
N ASN A 316 -11.44 40.23 -3.74
CA ASN A 316 -12.84 40.57 -3.99
C ASN A 316 -13.22 40.40 -5.47
N ALA A 317 -12.37 40.86 -6.39
CA ALA A 317 -12.58 40.66 -7.82
C ALA A 317 -12.56 39.16 -8.19
N LEU A 318 -11.69 38.38 -7.56
CA LEU A 318 -11.54 36.95 -7.82
C LEU A 318 -12.71 36.12 -7.28
N TRP A 319 -13.11 36.37 -6.03
CA TRP A 319 -14.18 35.63 -5.33
C TRP A 319 -15.58 36.19 -5.61
N ASN A 320 -15.68 37.30 -6.36
CA ASN A 320 -16.91 38.06 -6.56
C ASN A 320 -17.55 38.47 -5.22
N LYS A 321 -16.76 39.15 -4.39
CA LYS A 321 -17.10 39.62 -3.03
C LYS A 321 -16.78 41.11 -2.87
N ASN A 322 -17.17 41.68 -1.73
CA ASN A 322 -16.96 43.09 -1.39
C ASN A 322 -16.54 43.26 0.08
N TYR A 323 -15.60 42.46 0.57
CA TYR A 323 -15.07 42.60 1.93
C TYR A 323 -14.27 43.91 2.06
N ALA A 324 -14.37 44.62 3.19
CA ALA A 324 -13.58 45.84 3.40
C ALA A 324 -12.11 45.53 3.76
N SER A 325 -11.85 44.36 4.34
CA SER A 325 -10.52 43.87 4.71
C SER A 325 -10.48 42.33 4.74
N PHE A 326 -9.29 41.74 4.91
CA PHE A 326 -9.16 40.29 5.10
C PHE A 326 -9.80 39.80 6.41
N ASP A 327 -9.92 40.67 7.42
CA ASP A 327 -10.48 40.32 8.73
C ASP A 327 -11.99 40.04 8.66
N GLU A 328 -12.68 40.62 7.67
CA GLU A 328 -14.11 40.47 7.41
C GLU A 328 -14.45 39.26 6.53
N ILE A 329 -13.46 38.44 6.14
CA ILE A 329 -13.71 37.27 5.31
C ILE A 329 -14.59 36.29 6.07
N ASP A 330 -15.74 36.01 5.48
CA ASP A 330 -16.73 35.06 5.96
C ASP A 330 -16.86 33.90 4.96
N LEU A 331 -16.29 32.75 5.32
CA LEU A 331 -16.38 31.49 4.61
C LEU A 331 -16.71 30.38 5.61
N SER A 332 -17.90 29.81 5.51
CA SER A 332 -18.36 28.73 6.37
C SER A 332 -17.59 27.44 6.12
N ILE A 333 -17.10 26.82 7.19
CA ILE A 333 -16.43 25.52 7.18
C ILE A 333 -17.22 24.55 8.11
N PRO A 334 -17.65 23.37 7.64
CA PRO A 334 -17.35 22.75 6.35
C PRO A 334 -17.80 23.55 5.12
N ILE A 335 -16.96 23.60 4.09
CA ILE A 335 -17.21 24.33 2.85
C ILE A 335 -18.27 23.60 2.01
N SER A 336 -19.20 24.36 1.44
CA SER A 336 -20.24 23.84 0.57
C SER A 336 -19.65 23.25 -0.72
N VAL A 337 -20.15 22.08 -1.12
CA VAL A 337 -19.77 21.42 -2.37
C VAL A 337 -20.12 22.25 -3.62
N ASP A 338 -21.10 23.15 -3.52
CA ASP A 338 -21.51 24.04 -4.62
C ASP A 338 -20.42 25.05 -5.00
N LEU A 339 -19.46 25.29 -4.09
CA LEU A 339 -18.30 26.13 -4.37
C LEU A 339 -17.21 25.39 -5.15
N LYS A 340 -17.29 24.06 -5.35
CA LYS A 340 -16.22 23.29 -6.01
C LYS A 340 -15.92 23.84 -7.41
N GLY A 341 -14.63 24.09 -7.66
CA GLY A 341 -14.13 24.73 -8.89
C GLY A 341 -14.17 26.27 -8.88
N SER A 342 -14.73 26.91 -7.85
CA SER A 342 -14.61 28.36 -7.65
C SER A 342 -13.24 28.75 -7.08
N PRO A 343 -12.81 30.02 -7.23
CA PRO A 343 -11.59 30.50 -6.60
C PRO A 343 -11.58 30.37 -5.07
N SER A 344 -12.72 30.60 -4.40
CA SER A 344 -12.84 30.43 -2.94
C SER A 344 -12.65 28.99 -2.49
N TRP A 345 -13.13 28.03 -3.29
CA TRP A 345 -12.90 26.61 -3.02
C TRP A 345 -11.43 26.24 -3.21
N PHE A 346 -10.82 26.69 -4.32
CA PHE A 346 -9.40 26.43 -4.58
C PHE A 346 -8.55 26.98 -3.44
N ASP A 347 -8.76 28.24 -3.06
CA ASP A 347 -8.02 28.89 -1.98
C ASP A 347 -8.18 28.17 -0.64
N TRP A 348 -9.40 27.80 -0.25
CA TRP A 348 -9.63 27.06 0.99
C TRP A 348 -8.97 25.68 0.98
N THR A 349 -9.19 24.89 -0.07
CA THR A 349 -8.66 23.53 -0.15
C THR A 349 -7.12 23.53 -0.24
N LYS A 350 -6.54 24.49 -0.96
CA LYS A 350 -5.08 24.68 -0.99
C LYS A 350 -4.54 25.15 0.36
N PHE A 351 -5.22 26.09 1.03
CA PHE A 351 -4.85 26.49 2.39
C PHE A 351 -4.92 25.30 3.37
N ASN A 352 -5.94 24.45 3.26
CA ASN A 352 -6.05 23.25 4.09
C ASN A 352 -4.85 22.30 3.89
N GLN A 353 -4.36 22.16 2.65
CA GLN A 353 -3.09 21.47 2.38
C GLN A 353 -1.88 22.17 3.02
N VAL A 354 -1.79 23.50 2.89
CA VAL A 354 -0.67 24.29 3.44
C VAL A 354 -0.59 24.17 4.96
N ARG A 355 -1.70 24.35 5.69
CA ARG A 355 -1.69 24.32 7.17
C ARG A 355 -1.37 22.93 7.72
N VAL A 356 -1.81 21.87 7.04
CA VAL A 356 -1.52 20.48 7.42
C VAL A 356 -0.06 20.15 7.12
N THR A 357 0.45 20.57 5.96
CA THR A 357 1.88 20.44 5.60
C THR A 357 2.79 21.16 6.60
N ASP A 358 2.38 22.34 7.09
CA ASP A 358 3.07 23.09 8.16
C ASP A 358 3.03 22.36 9.52
N TRP A 359 1.93 21.70 9.87
CA TRP A 359 1.87 20.85 11.07
C TRP A 359 2.88 19.71 11.00
N PHE A 360 2.97 19.02 9.86
CA PHE A 360 3.95 17.94 9.67
C PHE A 360 5.39 18.43 9.67
N ALA A 361 5.66 19.59 9.06
CA ALA A 361 6.97 20.22 9.13
C ALA A 361 7.36 20.50 10.59
N PHE A 362 6.44 21.06 11.40
CA PHE A 362 6.67 21.27 12.82
C PHE A 362 7.00 19.98 13.58
N LEU A 363 6.23 18.91 13.36
CA LEU A 363 6.47 17.62 14.01
C LEU A 363 7.84 17.04 13.63
N ASN A 364 8.14 17.03 12.32
CA ASN A 364 9.41 16.57 11.79
C ASN A 364 10.59 17.35 12.38
N ASP A 365 10.54 18.68 12.35
CA ASP A 365 11.59 19.54 12.89
C ASP A 365 11.72 19.36 14.41
N ALA A 366 10.61 19.18 15.12
CA ALA A 366 10.64 18.93 16.55
C ALA A 366 11.34 17.60 16.88
N VAL A 367 11.12 16.56 16.09
CA VAL A 367 11.87 15.30 16.21
C VAL A 367 13.36 15.52 15.89
N LYS A 368 13.66 16.08 14.71
CA LYS A 368 15.03 16.22 14.19
C LYS A 368 15.91 17.17 15.01
N ARG A 369 15.34 18.20 15.65
CA ARG A 369 16.06 19.06 16.61
C ARG A 369 16.61 18.30 17.83
N ARG A 370 16.02 17.16 18.18
CA ARG A 370 16.40 16.35 19.35
C ARG A 370 17.23 15.13 18.94
N ASP A 371 16.94 14.58 17.78
CA ASP A 371 17.69 13.52 17.14
C ASP A 371 17.89 13.82 15.64
N GLU A 372 19.04 14.40 15.29
CA GLU A 372 19.37 14.78 13.91
C GLU A 372 19.42 13.59 12.95
N SER A 373 19.62 12.37 13.48
CA SER A 373 19.66 11.13 12.69
C SER A 373 18.31 10.43 12.55
N ALA A 374 17.29 10.94 13.25
CA ALA A 374 15.96 10.37 13.25
C ALA A 374 15.36 10.40 11.85
N LYS A 375 14.76 9.26 11.48
CA LYS A 375 13.91 9.17 10.30
C LYS A 375 12.49 9.51 10.69
N THR A 376 11.73 10.16 9.82
CA THR A 376 10.30 10.38 10.02
C THR A 376 9.51 9.84 8.84
N HIS A 377 8.25 9.48 9.11
CA HIS A 377 7.27 9.17 8.08
C HIS A 377 5.86 9.42 8.59
N ILE A 378 4.88 9.34 7.70
CA ILE A 378 3.45 9.52 7.99
C ILE A 378 2.76 8.24 7.52
N LYS A 379 1.75 7.73 8.23
CA LYS A 379 0.90 6.66 7.69
C LYS A 379 -0.17 7.28 6.80
N LEU A 380 0.20 7.59 5.55
CA LEU A 380 -0.72 8.13 4.54
C LEU A 380 -1.58 7.03 3.94
N MET A 381 -2.87 7.32 3.73
CA MET A 381 -3.80 6.40 3.07
C MET A 381 -3.78 6.62 1.55
N PRO A 382 -3.21 5.71 0.73
CA PRO A 382 -3.04 5.95 -0.71
C PRO A 382 -4.35 6.26 -1.46
N HIS A 383 -5.47 5.67 -1.02
CA HIS A 383 -6.79 5.92 -1.62
C HIS A 383 -7.23 7.40 -1.54
N THR A 384 -6.71 8.19 -0.58
CA THR A 384 -7.04 9.63 -0.48
C THR A 384 -6.41 10.44 -1.61
N TRP A 385 -5.21 10.06 -2.07
CA TRP A 385 -4.60 10.61 -3.28
C TRP A 385 -5.34 10.16 -4.55
N LEU A 386 -5.76 8.89 -4.60
CA LEU A 386 -6.46 8.34 -5.77
C LEU A 386 -7.89 8.85 -5.97
N SER A 387 -8.56 9.24 -4.90
CA SER A 387 -9.92 9.81 -4.95
C SER A 387 -9.96 11.13 -5.71
N ASN A 388 -11.13 11.57 -6.21
CA ASN A 388 -11.33 12.96 -6.70
C ASN A 388 -11.67 13.94 -5.56
N MET A 389 -11.85 13.44 -4.35
CA MET A 389 -12.07 14.28 -3.16
C MET A 389 -10.73 14.85 -2.69
N ARG A 390 -10.68 16.17 -2.45
CA ARG A 390 -9.45 16.92 -2.08
C ARG A 390 -9.61 17.83 -0.87
N ASP A 391 -10.67 17.63 -0.10
CA ASP A 391 -10.95 18.44 1.10
C ASP A 391 -10.20 17.95 2.35
N HIS A 392 -9.44 16.85 2.26
CA HIS A 392 -8.74 16.18 3.35
C HIS A 392 -7.46 16.90 3.82
N GLY A 393 -6.99 17.91 3.09
CA GLY A 393 -5.82 18.72 3.46
C GLY A 393 -4.48 18.00 3.31
N LEU A 394 -4.39 16.93 2.53
CA LEU A 394 -3.12 16.23 2.30
C LEU A 394 -2.58 16.60 0.92
N ASP A 395 -1.38 17.15 0.87
CA ASP A 395 -0.59 17.32 -0.35
C ASP A 395 0.48 16.22 -0.35
N PHE A 396 0.23 15.14 -1.09
CA PHE A 396 1.07 13.93 -1.00
C PHE A 396 2.52 14.20 -1.42
N GLU A 397 2.73 15.02 -2.45
CA GLU A 397 4.09 15.38 -2.87
C GLU A 397 4.82 16.14 -1.78
N ALA A 398 4.19 17.17 -1.20
CA ALA A 398 4.81 17.95 -0.13
C ALA A 398 5.06 17.12 1.14
N LEU A 399 4.12 16.26 1.54
CA LEU A 399 4.23 15.44 2.74
C LEU A 399 5.30 14.36 2.61
N LEU A 400 5.40 13.69 1.45
CA LEU A 400 6.44 12.69 1.20
C LEU A 400 7.84 13.32 1.16
N ALA A 401 7.96 14.56 0.66
CA ALA A 401 9.23 15.28 0.62
C ALA A 401 9.79 15.65 2.00
N GLN A 402 8.96 15.71 3.04
CA GLN A 402 9.39 16.02 4.42
C GLN A 402 9.93 14.80 5.17
N GLY A 403 9.43 13.61 4.85
CA GLY A 403 9.81 12.35 5.50
C GLY A 403 11.11 11.76 4.94
N ASP A 404 11.70 10.83 5.69
CA ASP A 404 12.87 10.05 5.27
C ASP A 404 12.48 8.66 4.76
N ILE A 405 11.28 8.21 5.12
CA ILE A 405 10.65 6.94 4.72
C ILE A 405 9.27 7.28 4.13
N ILE A 406 8.92 6.63 3.01
CA ILE A 406 7.58 6.69 2.43
C ILE A 406 6.71 5.74 3.25
N GLY A 407 6.03 6.29 4.26
CA GLY A 407 5.07 5.58 5.09
C GLY A 407 3.66 5.63 4.52
N PHE A 408 2.91 4.53 4.66
CA PHE A 408 1.50 4.44 4.27
C PHE A 408 0.81 3.24 4.92
N ASP A 409 -0.47 3.07 4.61
CA ASP A 409 -1.33 1.91 4.88
C ASP A 409 -2.14 1.55 3.62
N ALA A 410 -1.53 0.78 2.71
CA ALA A 410 -2.14 0.46 1.43
C ALA A 410 -3.17 -0.66 1.57
N SER A 411 -4.25 -0.58 0.79
CA SER A 411 -5.30 -1.59 0.75
C SER A 411 -5.36 -2.31 -0.59
N SER A 412 -5.95 -3.51 -0.56
CA SER A 412 -6.33 -4.29 -1.74
C SER A 412 -7.40 -5.30 -1.29
N GLN A 413 -8.13 -5.86 -2.25
CA GLN A 413 -9.21 -6.80 -2.01
C GLN A 413 -9.60 -7.53 -3.29
N TYR A 414 -10.26 -8.68 -3.19
CA TYR A 414 -10.88 -9.37 -4.34
C TYR A 414 -12.40 -9.46 -4.27
N GLU A 415 -12.97 -8.98 -3.18
CA GLU A 415 -14.42 -8.89 -2.95
C GLU A 415 -14.68 -7.73 -1.99
N HIS A 416 -15.91 -7.23 -1.98
CA HIS A 416 -16.31 -6.17 -1.08
C HIS A 416 -17.75 -6.38 -0.57
N GLY A 417 -17.96 -6.30 0.75
CA GLY A 417 -19.16 -6.79 1.41
C GLY A 417 -20.47 -6.03 1.09
N TRP A 418 -20.39 -4.77 0.62
CA TRP A 418 -21.58 -3.93 0.41
C TRP A 418 -21.57 -2.98 -0.79
N LYS A 419 -20.56 -3.03 -1.66
CA LYS A 419 -20.52 -2.23 -2.90
C LYS A 419 -19.76 -2.98 -3.97
N THR A 420 -20.14 -2.77 -5.22
CA THR A 420 -19.34 -3.20 -6.37
C THR A 420 -18.14 -2.28 -6.51
N MET A 421 -16.96 -2.87 -6.61
CA MET A 421 -15.71 -2.14 -6.80
C MET A 421 -15.36 -2.00 -8.28
N HIS A 422 -14.63 -0.94 -8.64
CA HIS A 422 -14.24 -0.65 -10.02
C HIS A 422 -13.50 -1.83 -10.68
N PHE A 423 -12.62 -2.50 -9.94
CA PHE A 423 -11.85 -3.63 -10.46
C PHE A 423 -12.75 -4.82 -10.83
N GLU A 424 -13.95 -4.95 -10.26
CA GLU A 424 -14.83 -6.10 -10.52
C GLU A 424 -15.38 -6.13 -11.94
N GLU A 425 -15.23 -5.08 -12.73
CA GLU A 425 -15.64 -5.13 -14.14
C GLU A 425 -14.73 -6.08 -14.95
N HIS A 426 -13.42 -6.04 -14.70
CA HIS A 426 -12.42 -6.67 -15.57
C HIS A 426 -11.37 -7.51 -14.83
N TYR A 427 -11.13 -7.22 -13.55
CA TYR A 427 -10.04 -7.79 -12.77
C TYR A 427 -10.56 -8.67 -11.64
N SER A 428 -9.75 -9.64 -11.25
CA SER A 428 -10.06 -10.57 -10.16
C SER A 428 -9.76 -9.99 -8.78
N PHE A 429 -8.97 -8.93 -8.69
CA PHE A 429 -8.65 -8.22 -7.45
C PHE A 429 -8.25 -6.77 -7.74
N ASP A 430 -8.23 -5.95 -6.68
CA ASP A 430 -7.75 -4.57 -6.66
C ASP A 430 -6.21 -4.54 -6.72
N TRP A 431 -5.68 -4.80 -7.91
CA TRP A 431 -4.25 -4.63 -8.20
C TRP A 431 -3.86 -3.15 -8.26
N PHE A 432 -4.84 -2.28 -8.46
CA PHE A 432 -4.63 -0.95 -9.01
C PHE A 432 -4.14 0.03 -7.94
N GLU A 433 -4.84 0.15 -6.81
CA GLU A 433 -4.50 1.08 -5.72
C GLU A 433 -3.02 1.04 -5.30
N PRO A 434 -2.46 -0.12 -4.91
CA PRO A 434 -1.06 -0.17 -4.49
C PRO A 434 -0.10 0.12 -5.65
N VAL A 435 -0.39 -0.39 -6.85
CA VAL A 435 0.51 -0.27 -8.00
C VAL A 435 0.69 1.17 -8.46
N ILE A 436 -0.41 1.89 -8.72
CA ILE A 436 -0.34 3.27 -9.21
C ILE A 436 0.25 4.20 -8.14
N SER A 437 -0.11 3.98 -6.87
CA SER A 437 0.36 4.81 -5.75
C SER A 437 1.85 4.63 -5.52
N PHE A 438 2.36 3.39 -5.56
CA PHE A 438 3.79 3.15 -5.40
C PHE A 438 4.59 3.67 -6.60
N ASP A 439 4.04 3.57 -7.81
CA ASP A 439 4.67 4.17 -8.99
C ASP A 439 4.71 5.71 -8.90
N PHE A 440 3.73 6.36 -8.27
CA PHE A 440 3.76 7.79 -7.92
C PHE A 440 4.81 8.10 -6.85
N PHE A 441 4.80 7.39 -5.71
CA PHE A 441 5.73 7.64 -4.60
C PHE A 441 7.19 7.46 -5.03
N THR A 442 7.49 6.38 -5.75
CA THR A 442 8.84 6.09 -6.25
C THR A 442 9.26 7.04 -7.39
N SER A 443 8.32 7.70 -8.06
CA SER A 443 8.66 8.76 -9.02
C SER A 443 9.16 10.03 -8.33
N LEU A 444 8.57 10.36 -7.18
CA LEU A 444 8.96 11.52 -6.37
C LEU A 444 10.30 11.26 -5.66
N HIS A 445 10.41 10.11 -4.97
CA HIS A 445 11.52 9.76 -4.10
C HIS A 445 12.01 8.30 -4.33
N PRO A 446 12.69 8.00 -5.45
CA PRO A 446 13.08 6.64 -5.84
C PRO A 446 14.10 5.94 -4.92
N LYS A 447 14.67 6.66 -3.95
CA LYS A 447 15.68 6.15 -3.00
C LYS A 447 15.18 6.11 -1.56
N GLN A 448 13.92 6.43 -1.30
CA GLN A 448 13.33 6.29 0.03
C GLN A 448 12.74 4.89 0.19
N LEU A 449 12.78 4.39 1.43
CA LEU A 449 12.18 3.10 1.79
C LEU A 449 10.66 3.21 1.73
N LEU A 450 9.98 2.27 1.07
CA LEU A 450 8.53 2.14 1.14
C LEU A 450 8.18 1.16 2.26
N TRP A 451 7.59 1.70 3.32
CA TRP A 451 7.20 0.96 4.52
C TRP A 451 5.71 1.09 4.77
N ASP A 452 4.98 -0.01 4.58
CA ASP A 452 3.57 -0.07 4.92
C ASP A 452 3.42 -0.37 6.42
N SER A 453 3.08 0.66 7.18
CA SER A 453 3.07 0.61 8.64
C SER A 453 1.79 0.00 9.23
N GLU A 454 0.79 -0.28 8.40
CA GLU A 454 -0.48 -0.96 8.72
C GLU A 454 -1.12 -1.55 7.44
N ASN A 455 -0.55 -2.63 6.93
CA ASN A 455 -0.95 -3.13 5.61
C ASN A 455 -2.34 -3.77 5.64
N HIS A 456 -3.19 -3.36 4.70
CA HIS A 456 -4.60 -3.73 4.59
C HIS A 456 -4.91 -4.65 3.39
N PHE A 457 -3.92 -5.39 2.88
CA PHE A 457 -4.16 -6.31 1.75
C PHE A 457 -5.01 -7.52 2.12
N ILE A 458 -5.04 -7.94 3.38
CA ILE A 458 -5.74 -9.17 3.79
C ILE A 458 -7.09 -8.92 4.45
N MET A 459 -7.33 -7.68 4.89
CA MET A 459 -8.61 -7.24 5.38
C MET A 459 -8.73 -5.72 5.36
N THR A 460 -9.94 -5.24 5.11
CA THR A 460 -10.35 -3.85 5.31
C THR A 460 -11.68 -3.84 6.06
N THR A 461 -12.32 -2.68 6.24
CA THR A 461 -13.70 -2.69 6.73
C THR A 461 -14.65 -3.40 5.77
N GLY A 462 -14.39 -3.35 4.46
CA GLY A 462 -15.23 -3.91 3.39
C GLY A 462 -14.79 -5.26 2.84
N PHE A 463 -13.59 -5.71 3.20
CA PHE A 463 -13.01 -6.97 2.78
C PHE A 463 -12.69 -7.80 4.01
N LEU A 464 -13.56 -8.75 4.36
CA LEU A 464 -13.51 -9.51 5.62
C LEU A 464 -13.67 -11.03 5.41
N PRO A 465 -12.89 -11.67 4.52
CA PRO A 465 -12.96 -13.12 4.32
C PRO A 465 -12.40 -13.91 5.52
N LYS A 466 -13.05 -15.03 5.86
CA LYS A 466 -12.55 -16.03 6.84
C LYS A 466 -11.60 -17.07 6.27
N ASN A 467 -11.45 -17.09 4.94
CA ASN A 467 -10.54 -17.97 4.23
C ASN A 467 -9.98 -17.20 3.03
N VAL A 468 -9.03 -16.31 3.30
CA VAL A 468 -8.39 -15.51 2.26
C VAL A 468 -7.78 -16.45 1.21
N ARG A 469 -8.07 -16.15 -0.05
CA ARG A 469 -7.53 -16.86 -1.21
C ARG A 469 -5.98 -16.88 -1.22
N ARG A 470 -5.40 -18.08 -1.29
CA ARG A 470 -3.94 -18.29 -1.24
C ARG A 470 -3.19 -17.71 -2.45
N ASP A 471 -3.78 -17.86 -3.63
CA ASP A 471 -3.31 -17.26 -4.89
C ASP A 471 -3.30 -15.73 -4.81
N TYR A 472 -4.36 -15.12 -4.26
CA TYR A 472 -4.42 -13.69 -3.99
C TYR A 472 -3.27 -13.23 -3.07
N VAL A 473 -3.07 -13.87 -1.91
CA VAL A 473 -2.00 -13.49 -0.96
C VAL A 473 -0.66 -13.49 -1.66
N LYS A 474 -0.30 -14.58 -2.33
CA LYS A 474 0.98 -14.66 -3.03
C LYS A 474 1.10 -13.55 -4.06
N THR A 475 0.06 -13.30 -4.85
CA THR A 475 0.09 -12.35 -5.95
C THR A 475 0.16 -10.90 -5.50
N ILE A 476 -0.67 -10.47 -4.54
CA ILE A 476 -0.70 -9.06 -4.12
C ILE A 476 0.62 -8.62 -3.48
N TYR A 477 1.23 -9.48 -2.63
CA TYR A 477 2.50 -9.15 -2.00
C TYR A 477 3.67 -9.18 -3.00
N TRP A 478 3.70 -10.13 -3.94
CA TRP A 478 4.72 -10.11 -5.01
C TRP A 478 4.58 -8.91 -5.94
N LEU A 479 3.35 -8.53 -6.27
CA LEU A 479 3.05 -7.36 -7.07
C LEU A 479 3.51 -6.08 -6.37
N ALA A 480 3.09 -5.90 -5.11
CA ALA A 480 3.47 -4.75 -4.30
C ALA A 480 5.00 -4.64 -4.15
N ALA A 481 5.69 -5.76 -3.87
CA ALA A 481 7.15 -5.80 -3.78
C ALA A 481 7.81 -5.42 -5.11
N THR A 482 7.28 -5.88 -6.25
CA THR A 482 7.77 -5.52 -7.58
C THR A 482 7.68 -4.01 -7.85
N HIS A 483 6.69 -3.32 -7.28
CA HIS A 483 6.45 -1.89 -7.45
C HIS A 483 7.12 -0.98 -6.40
N GLY A 484 7.86 -1.54 -5.45
CA GLY A 484 8.71 -0.78 -4.53
C GLY A 484 8.52 -1.10 -3.05
N LEU A 485 7.44 -1.80 -2.67
CA LEU A 485 7.17 -2.14 -1.27
C LEU A 485 8.34 -2.94 -0.68
N SER A 486 8.96 -2.42 0.38
CA SER A 486 10.13 -3.05 1.02
C SER A 486 9.74 -3.85 2.26
N GLY A 487 8.63 -3.51 2.90
CA GLY A 487 8.10 -4.30 3.99
C GLY A 487 6.75 -3.82 4.49
N VAL A 488 6.13 -4.66 5.30
CA VAL A 488 4.79 -4.45 5.85
C VAL A 488 4.75 -4.73 7.35
N ASN A 489 3.85 -4.02 8.00
CA ASN A 489 3.31 -4.37 9.30
C ASN A 489 1.81 -4.67 9.13
N THR A 490 1.48 -5.93 8.88
CA THR A 490 0.15 -6.37 8.46
C THR A 490 -0.90 -6.17 9.56
N TRP A 491 -2.05 -5.61 9.18
CA TRP A 491 -3.26 -5.57 9.99
C TRP A 491 -3.98 -6.93 9.91
N VAL A 492 -4.11 -7.71 10.99
CA VAL A 492 -3.65 -7.47 12.37
C VAL A 492 -3.33 -8.80 13.06
N TRP A 493 -2.46 -8.77 14.07
CA TRP A 493 -2.27 -9.90 14.97
C TRP A 493 -3.40 -9.94 15.99
N GLY A 494 -4.03 -11.10 16.21
CA GLY A 494 -5.23 -11.21 17.04
C GLY A 494 -5.06 -12.01 18.34
N ARG A 495 -3.92 -12.66 18.57
CA ARG A 495 -3.75 -13.62 19.69
C ARG A 495 -2.62 -13.25 20.64
N ASN A 496 -2.83 -13.53 21.93
CA ASN A 496 -1.77 -13.59 22.94
C ASN A 496 -0.95 -14.88 22.77
N GLU A 497 0.16 -14.97 23.50
CA GLU A 497 1.02 -16.16 23.50
C GLU A 497 0.24 -17.43 23.86
N ASP A 498 -0.64 -17.37 24.86
CA ASP A 498 -1.46 -18.50 25.34
C ASP A 498 -2.56 -18.96 24.37
N GLY A 499 -2.74 -18.27 23.24
CA GLY A 499 -3.79 -18.52 22.26
C GLY A 499 -5.07 -17.74 22.47
N SER A 500 -5.21 -17.06 23.61
CA SER A 500 -6.36 -16.20 23.88
C SER A 500 -6.41 -15.00 22.95
N THR A 501 -7.60 -14.52 22.65
CA THR A 501 -7.79 -13.30 21.87
C THR A 501 -7.22 -12.08 22.60
N MET A 502 -6.48 -11.24 21.87
CA MET A 502 -6.05 -9.95 22.38
C MET A 502 -7.26 -9.03 22.61
N LYS A 503 -7.45 -8.59 23.85
CA LYS A 503 -8.53 -7.66 24.22
C LYS A 503 -8.11 -6.22 23.91
N ARG A 504 -8.86 -5.56 23.03
CA ARG A 504 -8.68 -4.15 22.62
C ARG A 504 -10.03 -3.41 22.65
N GLY A 505 -10.70 -3.46 23.80
CA GLY A 505 -12.12 -3.09 23.97
C GLY A 505 -12.97 -4.32 24.31
N GLU A 506 -14.31 -4.17 24.35
CA GLU A 506 -15.19 -5.28 24.74
C GLU A 506 -15.12 -6.46 23.76
N TYR A 507 -15.21 -6.23 22.43
CA TYR A 507 -15.02 -7.26 21.40
C TYR A 507 -14.54 -6.63 20.06
N SER A 508 -13.27 -6.81 19.67
CA SER A 508 -12.76 -6.30 18.39
C SER A 508 -13.19 -7.20 17.23
N SER A 509 -14.02 -6.68 16.32
CA SER A 509 -14.51 -7.43 15.15
C SER A 509 -13.39 -7.92 14.21
N SER A 510 -12.27 -7.20 14.11
CA SER A 510 -11.14 -7.59 13.26
C SER A 510 -10.49 -8.94 13.65
N HIS A 511 -10.68 -9.42 14.88
CA HIS A 511 -10.04 -10.65 15.32
C HIS A 511 -10.49 -11.87 14.51
N ILE A 512 -11.79 -11.96 14.20
CA ILE A 512 -12.38 -13.19 13.66
C ILE A 512 -12.04 -13.50 12.19
N VAL A 513 -11.38 -12.54 11.54
CA VAL A 513 -10.87 -12.65 10.17
C VAL A 513 -9.36 -12.35 10.13
N SER A 514 -8.70 -12.27 11.28
CA SER A 514 -7.25 -12.05 11.36
C SER A 514 -6.45 -13.23 10.84
N ALA A 515 -5.21 -12.95 10.44
CA ALA A 515 -4.25 -13.99 10.08
C ALA A 515 -4.10 -15.04 11.19
N THR A 516 -4.22 -14.64 12.46
CA THR A 516 -4.11 -15.56 13.60
C THR A 516 -5.29 -16.54 13.77
N GLN A 517 -6.36 -16.43 12.97
CA GLN A 517 -7.44 -17.43 12.89
C GLN A 517 -7.44 -18.20 11.56
N GLN A 518 -6.45 -17.97 10.70
CA GLN A 518 -6.40 -18.50 9.34
C GLN A 518 -5.01 -19.09 9.07
N PRO A 519 -4.79 -20.41 9.29
CA PRO A 519 -3.47 -21.02 9.15
C PRO A 519 -2.85 -20.84 7.76
N PHE A 520 -3.65 -20.97 6.71
CA PHE A 520 -3.20 -20.69 5.34
C PHE A 520 -2.73 -19.25 5.19
N LEU A 521 -3.52 -18.28 5.65
CA LEU A 521 -3.17 -16.87 5.54
C LEU A 521 -1.88 -16.51 6.28
N LEU A 522 -1.76 -16.94 7.54
CA LEU A 522 -0.55 -16.69 8.34
C LEU A 522 0.69 -17.32 7.70
N HIS A 523 0.56 -18.58 7.25
CA HIS A 523 1.63 -19.29 6.55
C HIS A 523 2.00 -18.62 5.22
N ASP A 524 1.02 -18.31 4.37
CA ASP A 524 1.27 -17.88 3.00
C ASP A 524 1.85 -16.47 2.92
N ILE A 525 1.52 -15.58 3.88
CA ILE A 525 2.23 -14.29 4.03
C ILE A 525 3.71 -14.56 4.33
N ALA A 526 4.01 -15.35 5.37
CA ALA A 526 5.39 -15.65 5.75
C ALA A 526 6.17 -16.37 4.63
N ARG A 527 5.54 -17.36 3.98
CA ARG A 527 6.11 -18.09 2.84
C ARG A 527 6.40 -17.16 1.66
N THR A 528 5.52 -16.20 1.39
CA THR A 528 5.71 -15.21 0.32
C THR A 528 6.96 -14.37 0.58
N TYR A 529 7.18 -13.90 1.82
CA TYR A 529 8.39 -13.14 2.17
C TYR A 529 9.67 -13.99 2.17
N ILE A 530 9.59 -15.28 2.53
CA ILE A 530 10.69 -16.24 2.35
C ILE A 530 11.08 -16.34 0.87
N ASP A 531 10.10 -16.43 -0.03
CA ASP A 531 10.34 -16.52 -1.47
C ASP A 531 10.84 -15.18 -2.05
N LEU A 532 10.31 -14.04 -1.58
CA LEU A 532 10.84 -12.70 -1.94
C LEU A 532 12.31 -12.56 -1.54
N ASN A 533 12.69 -12.95 -0.32
CA ASN A 533 14.08 -12.85 0.15
C ASN A 533 15.04 -13.78 -0.59
N ALA A 534 14.59 -14.97 -1.00
CA ALA A 534 15.39 -15.83 -1.85
C ALA A 534 15.77 -15.13 -3.18
N HIS A 535 14.92 -14.22 -3.64
CA HIS A 535 15.07 -13.48 -4.89
C HIS A 535 15.24 -11.97 -4.70
N GLY A 536 15.69 -11.51 -3.54
CA GLY A 536 15.59 -10.11 -3.17
C GLY A 536 16.29 -9.14 -4.15
N GLU A 537 17.48 -9.50 -4.62
CA GLU A 537 18.23 -8.72 -5.61
C GLU A 537 17.47 -8.58 -6.94
N ASP A 538 16.80 -9.65 -7.39
CA ASP A 538 16.01 -9.62 -8.62
C ASP A 538 14.78 -8.72 -8.48
N ILE A 539 14.13 -8.74 -7.31
CA ILE A 539 13.00 -7.85 -7.03
C ILE A 539 13.44 -6.40 -6.98
N VAL A 540 14.55 -6.09 -6.30
CA VAL A 540 15.11 -4.74 -6.29
C VAL A 540 15.48 -4.26 -7.70
N ARG A 541 15.95 -5.15 -8.58
CA ARG A 541 16.17 -4.81 -10.00
C ARG A 541 14.87 -4.43 -10.71
N LEU A 542 13.77 -5.14 -10.45
CA LEU A 542 12.45 -4.79 -10.99
C LEU A 542 11.95 -3.44 -10.43
N GLN A 543 12.11 -3.19 -9.12
CA GLN A 543 11.73 -1.92 -8.47
C GLN A 543 12.48 -0.73 -9.07
N ARG A 544 13.77 -0.90 -9.38
CA ARG A 544 14.67 0.16 -9.86
C ARG A 544 14.68 0.33 -11.37
N GLN A 545 13.77 -0.32 -12.10
CA GLN A 545 13.64 -0.10 -13.54
C GLN A 545 13.43 1.38 -13.83
N ALA A 546 14.11 1.87 -14.87
CA ALA A 546 13.86 3.20 -15.39
C ALA A 546 12.37 3.32 -15.76
N LYS A 547 11.78 4.48 -15.47
CA LYS A 547 10.38 4.81 -15.77
C LYS A 547 10.35 5.79 -16.96
N PRO A 548 10.54 5.32 -18.21
CA PRO A 548 10.76 6.20 -19.36
C PRO A 548 9.53 7.00 -19.78
N ILE A 549 8.33 6.55 -19.39
CA ILE A 549 7.06 7.23 -19.65
C ILE A 549 6.54 7.77 -18.32
N ARG A 550 6.36 9.08 -18.25
CA ARG A 550 5.82 9.79 -17.09
C ARG A 550 4.44 10.35 -17.40
N ILE A 551 3.48 10.12 -16.51
CA ILE A 551 2.17 10.79 -16.55
C ILE A 551 2.29 12.10 -15.76
N PHE A 552 1.91 13.21 -16.37
CA PHE A 552 1.90 14.49 -15.67
C PHE A 552 0.84 14.49 -14.57
N TYR A 553 1.25 14.82 -13.35
CA TYR A 553 0.37 15.01 -12.21
C TYR A 553 0.41 16.47 -11.76
N SER A 554 -0.76 17.11 -11.75
CA SER A 554 -0.98 18.43 -11.18
C SER A 554 -1.96 18.36 -10.01
N GLU A 555 -1.49 18.73 -8.82
CA GLU A 555 -2.37 18.92 -7.65
C GLU A 555 -3.38 20.05 -7.91
N THR A 556 -3.00 21.07 -8.69
CA THR A 556 -3.89 22.17 -9.11
C THR A 556 -5.12 21.64 -9.84
N SER A 557 -4.91 20.75 -10.81
CA SER A 557 -6.01 20.09 -11.51
C SER A 557 -6.83 19.20 -10.59
N ALA A 558 -6.20 18.49 -9.66
CA ALA A 558 -6.91 17.64 -8.71
C ALA A 558 -7.83 18.43 -7.76
N LEU A 559 -7.39 19.61 -7.29
CA LEU A 559 -8.17 20.50 -6.42
C LEU A 559 -9.36 21.13 -7.15
N ALA A 560 -9.18 21.46 -8.42
CA ALA A 560 -10.10 22.31 -9.16
C ALA A 560 -11.08 21.53 -10.05
N GLN A 561 -10.79 20.27 -10.41
CA GLN A 561 -11.60 19.46 -11.31
C GLN A 561 -12.35 18.33 -10.58
N ASN A 562 -13.48 17.88 -11.13
CA ASN A 562 -14.30 16.83 -10.50
C ASN A 562 -13.83 15.40 -10.79
N LYS A 563 -13.18 15.19 -11.93
CA LYS A 563 -12.92 13.86 -12.48
C LYS A 563 -11.44 13.61 -12.83
N TYR A 564 -10.57 14.54 -12.44
CA TYR A 564 -9.17 14.53 -12.85
C TYR A 564 -8.43 13.24 -12.49
N MET A 565 -8.68 12.69 -11.30
CA MET A 565 -8.03 11.43 -10.92
C MET A 565 -8.57 10.25 -11.73
N ASP A 566 -9.82 10.24 -12.17
CA ASP A 566 -10.30 9.14 -13.02
C ASP A 566 -9.57 9.17 -14.38
N ASP A 567 -9.29 10.36 -14.92
CA ASP A 567 -8.56 10.50 -16.18
C ASP A 567 -7.09 10.08 -16.03
N ILE A 568 -6.46 10.40 -14.88
CA ILE A 568 -5.13 9.89 -14.51
C ILE A 568 -5.13 8.36 -14.39
N GLN A 569 -6.14 7.80 -13.72
CA GLN A 569 -6.25 6.35 -13.53
C GLN A 569 -6.44 5.63 -14.87
N ALA A 570 -7.33 6.10 -15.74
CA ALA A 570 -7.55 5.54 -17.06
C ALA A 570 -6.30 5.63 -17.96
N THR A 571 -5.56 6.74 -17.86
CA THR A 571 -4.27 6.91 -18.57
C THR A 571 -3.26 5.86 -18.11
N TYR A 572 -3.12 5.67 -16.79
CA TYR A 572 -2.18 4.71 -16.22
C TYR A 572 -2.56 3.28 -16.58
N GLU A 573 -3.84 2.90 -16.41
CA GLU A 573 -4.37 1.58 -16.75
C GLU A 573 -4.11 1.22 -18.22
N LYS A 574 -4.40 2.16 -19.14
CA LYS A 574 -4.22 1.96 -20.57
C LYS A 574 -2.78 1.62 -20.97
N LEU A 575 -1.80 2.18 -20.25
CA LEU A 575 -0.37 2.00 -20.52
C LEU A 575 0.28 0.83 -19.74
N HIS A 576 -0.38 0.32 -18.70
CA HIS A 576 0.23 -0.60 -17.73
C HIS A 576 0.62 -1.98 -18.30
N PHE A 577 -0.07 -2.44 -19.35
CA PHE A 577 0.00 -3.82 -19.82
C PHE A 577 1.06 -4.10 -20.91
N ASP A 578 1.89 -3.13 -21.27
CA ASP A 578 2.88 -3.24 -22.36
C ASP A 578 4.31 -3.55 -21.88
N GLY A 579 4.48 -3.85 -20.59
CA GLY A 579 5.77 -4.21 -20.00
C GLY A 579 6.71 -3.04 -19.73
N ILE A 580 6.25 -1.81 -19.98
CA ILE A 580 7.01 -0.58 -19.71
C ILE A 580 6.74 -0.14 -18.27
N ALA A 581 7.81 0.18 -17.54
CA ALA A 581 7.67 0.77 -16.23
C ALA A 581 7.16 2.21 -16.33
N LEU A 582 6.05 2.49 -15.65
CA LEU A 582 5.43 3.81 -15.63
C LEU A 582 5.88 4.61 -14.41
N GLY A 583 5.85 5.92 -14.56
CA GLY A 583 6.05 6.86 -13.47
C GLY A 583 5.20 8.11 -13.64
N PHE A 584 5.47 9.08 -12.77
CA PHE A 584 4.80 10.37 -12.76
C PHE A 584 5.82 11.50 -12.89
N ALA A 585 5.34 12.65 -13.35
CA ALA A 585 6.07 13.90 -13.35
C ALA A 585 5.18 15.01 -12.79
N THR A 586 5.73 15.79 -11.86
CA THR A 586 5.16 17.00 -11.27
C THR A 586 6.02 18.20 -11.67
N GLU A 587 5.66 19.42 -11.28
CA GLU A 587 6.54 20.59 -11.48
C GLU A 587 7.95 20.33 -10.91
N THR A 588 8.03 19.79 -9.69
CA THR A 588 9.30 19.45 -9.02
C THR A 588 10.14 18.49 -9.85
N ILE A 589 9.52 17.46 -10.43
CA ILE A 589 10.21 16.46 -11.26
C ILE A 589 10.65 17.11 -12.59
N LEU A 590 9.78 17.88 -13.25
CA LEU A 590 10.08 18.53 -14.54
C LEU A 590 11.21 19.55 -14.46
N ASN A 591 11.42 20.15 -13.29
CA ASN A 591 12.52 21.07 -13.02
C ASN A 591 13.87 20.38 -12.76
N ARG A 592 13.90 19.03 -12.67
CA ARG A 592 15.14 18.23 -12.64
C ARG A 592 15.66 17.98 -14.08
N LYS A 593 16.85 17.37 -14.21
CA LYS A 593 17.45 17.06 -15.53
C LYS A 593 16.65 15.96 -16.27
N ILE A 594 16.53 16.09 -17.59
CA ILE A 594 15.70 15.23 -18.47
C ILE A 594 16.28 13.84 -18.69
N ASP A 595 17.59 13.66 -18.53
CA ASP A 595 18.30 12.41 -18.88
C ASP A 595 17.76 11.14 -18.17
N ASP A 596 16.88 11.30 -17.17
CA ASP A 596 16.25 10.24 -16.39
C ASP A 596 14.90 9.71 -16.94
N TRP A 597 14.27 10.37 -17.94
CA TRP A 597 13.04 9.88 -18.61
C TRP A 597 12.78 10.53 -19.98
N ALA A 598 12.19 9.77 -20.91
CA ALA A 598 12.11 10.14 -22.32
C ALA A 598 10.80 10.80 -22.76
N MET A 599 9.69 10.56 -22.04
CA MET A 599 8.35 10.92 -22.50
C MET A 599 7.45 11.38 -21.36
N LEU A 600 6.66 12.43 -21.63
CA LEU A 600 5.62 12.96 -20.75
C LEU A 600 4.24 12.80 -21.43
N VAL A 601 3.26 12.28 -20.70
CA VAL A 601 1.86 12.23 -21.13
C VAL A 601 1.05 13.18 -20.27
N ILE A 602 0.40 14.16 -20.91
CA ILE A 602 -0.42 15.19 -20.26
C ILE A 602 -1.86 14.96 -20.71
N ASN A 603 -2.65 14.36 -19.83
CA ASN A 603 -4.06 14.07 -20.11
C ASN A 603 -4.97 14.92 -19.21
N ASP A 604 -5.97 15.57 -19.83
CA ASP A 604 -7.01 16.40 -19.21
C ASP A 604 -6.59 17.28 -17.99
N SER A 605 -5.35 17.78 -18.02
CA SER A 605 -4.79 18.67 -16.99
C SER A 605 -5.18 20.12 -17.28
N THR A 606 -6.49 20.40 -17.24
CA THR A 606 -7.10 21.65 -17.71
C THR A 606 -6.60 22.89 -16.96
N GLN A 607 -6.56 22.80 -15.62
CA GLN A 607 -6.17 23.90 -14.72
C GLN A 607 -4.83 23.58 -14.07
N VAL A 608 -3.84 24.43 -14.34
CA VAL A 608 -2.48 24.32 -13.81
C VAL A 608 -1.99 25.70 -13.42
N THR A 609 -1.06 25.80 -12.50
CA THR A 609 -0.37 27.07 -12.22
C THR A 609 0.46 27.52 -13.41
N GLN A 610 0.80 28.82 -13.44
CA GLN A 610 1.73 29.37 -14.42
C GLN A 610 3.12 28.69 -14.35
N SER A 611 3.58 28.28 -13.16
CA SER A 611 4.86 27.59 -12.98
C SER A 611 4.83 26.16 -13.51
N GLU A 612 3.78 25.39 -13.24
CA GLU A 612 3.55 24.06 -13.84
C GLU A 612 3.55 24.15 -15.38
N ARG A 613 2.82 25.12 -15.94
CA ARG A 613 2.78 25.35 -17.40
C ARG A 613 4.16 25.66 -17.95
N GLN A 614 4.93 26.52 -17.27
CA GLN A 614 6.28 26.87 -17.70
C GLN A 614 7.24 25.69 -17.62
N ALA A 615 7.19 24.88 -16.56
CA ALA A 615 8.04 23.71 -16.40
C ALA A 615 7.83 22.69 -17.54
N ILE A 616 6.59 22.51 -18.00
CA ILE A 616 6.26 21.67 -19.17
C ILE A 616 6.84 22.26 -20.46
N LEU A 617 6.66 23.57 -20.67
CA LEU A 617 7.20 24.24 -21.85
C LEU A 617 8.73 24.13 -21.89
N ASP A 618 9.39 24.29 -20.76
CA ASP A 618 10.84 24.16 -20.64
C ASP A 618 11.30 22.72 -20.87
N TYR A 619 10.56 21.73 -20.40
CA TYR A 619 10.81 20.31 -20.70
C TYR A 619 10.82 20.05 -22.21
N VAL A 620 9.79 20.54 -22.92
CA VAL A 620 9.69 20.40 -24.38
C VAL A 620 10.79 21.18 -25.11
N ASN A 621 11.12 22.39 -24.65
CA ASN A 621 12.18 23.22 -25.23
C ASN A 621 13.57 22.59 -25.10
N ARG A 622 13.79 21.77 -24.06
CA ARG A 622 15.02 20.99 -23.88
C ARG A 622 15.05 19.67 -24.67
N GLY A 623 14.03 19.41 -25.51
CA GLY A 623 13.97 18.25 -26.39
C GLY A 623 13.18 17.05 -25.85
N GLY A 624 12.49 17.21 -24.71
CA GLY A 624 11.60 16.18 -24.18
C GLY A 624 10.41 15.92 -25.09
N ILE A 625 9.99 14.66 -25.23
CA ILE A 625 8.78 14.30 -25.97
C ILE A 625 7.59 14.48 -25.02
N ALA A 626 6.63 15.33 -25.38
CA ALA A 626 5.39 15.51 -24.62
C ALA A 626 4.18 15.22 -25.49
N LEU A 627 3.36 14.26 -25.06
CA LEU A 627 2.04 14.00 -25.60
C LEU A 627 1.03 14.82 -24.80
N ILE A 628 0.13 15.52 -25.48
CA ILE A 628 -0.84 16.41 -24.83
C ILE A 628 -2.27 16.22 -25.36
N HIS A 629 -3.22 16.08 -24.44
CA HIS A 629 -4.64 16.14 -24.76
C HIS A 629 -5.08 17.58 -24.97
N LYS A 630 -5.98 17.82 -25.94
CA LYS A 630 -6.44 19.18 -26.31
C LYS A 630 -7.05 20.02 -25.18
N ASN A 631 -7.55 19.37 -24.12
CA ASN A 631 -8.12 20.08 -22.97
C ASN A 631 -7.09 20.48 -21.91
N SER A 632 -5.79 20.21 -22.11
CA SER A 632 -4.76 20.44 -21.10
C SER A 632 -4.12 21.82 -21.19
N LEU A 633 -3.66 22.36 -20.05
CA LEU A 633 -2.88 23.60 -19.93
C LEU A 633 -3.62 24.85 -20.45
N LEU A 634 -4.95 24.88 -20.27
CA LEU A 634 -5.82 25.91 -20.82
C LEU A 634 -6.09 27.06 -19.84
N LYS A 635 -6.09 26.77 -18.54
CA LYS A 635 -6.51 27.70 -17.50
C LYS A 635 -5.54 27.69 -16.32
N ASP A 636 -5.48 28.81 -15.62
CA ASP A 636 -4.79 28.88 -14.34
C ASP A 636 -5.57 28.20 -13.21
N GLU A 637 -5.02 28.20 -11.99
CA GLU A 637 -5.65 27.59 -10.82
C GLU A 637 -7.02 28.17 -10.44
N TYR A 638 -7.34 29.36 -10.94
CA TYR A 638 -8.60 30.07 -10.69
C TYR A 638 -9.58 30.00 -11.86
N GLY A 639 -9.27 29.20 -12.88
CA GLY A 639 -10.10 29.01 -14.05
C GLY A 639 -10.03 30.14 -15.07
N ARG A 640 -9.10 31.09 -14.93
CA ARG A 640 -8.85 32.14 -15.93
C ARG A 640 -8.05 31.54 -17.07
N SER A 641 -8.46 31.83 -18.30
CA SER A 641 -7.79 31.28 -19.48
C SER A 641 -6.35 31.81 -19.60
N PHE A 642 -5.42 30.91 -19.87
CA PHE A 642 -4.11 31.30 -20.35
C PHE A 642 -4.19 31.85 -21.78
N PRO A 643 -3.22 32.71 -22.18
CA PRO A 643 -3.02 33.01 -23.60
C PRO A 643 -2.81 31.71 -24.40
N PRO A 644 -3.44 31.55 -25.58
CA PRO A 644 -3.21 30.39 -26.44
C PRO A 644 -1.72 30.19 -26.73
N MET A 645 -1.27 28.95 -26.79
CA MET A 645 0.08 28.65 -27.26
C MET A 645 0.21 29.07 -28.73
N SER A 646 1.33 29.69 -29.10
CA SER A 646 1.63 29.94 -30.52
C SER A 646 1.76 28.62 -31.29
N ALA A 647 1.46 28.64 -32.58
CA ALA A 647 1.62 27.45 -33.45
C ALA A 647 3.01 26.82 -33.34
N ASP A 648 4.06 27.64 -33.23
CA ASP A 648 5.45 27.17 -33.09
C ASP A 648 5.74 26.41 -31.78
N VAL A 649 4.97 26.67 -30.73
CA VAL A 649 5.08 25.97 -29.45
C VAL A 649 4.22 24.70 -29.51
N LEU A 650 3.00 24.82 -30.03
CA LEU A 650 2.06 23.71 -30.10
C LEU A 650 2.59 22.57 -30.99
N GLN A 651 3.28 22.87 -32.09
CA GLN A 651 3.90 21.85 -32.98
C GLN A 651 5.02 21.04 -32.32
N LYS A 652 5.52 21.47 -31.15
CA LYS A 652 6.51 20.70 -30.37
C LYS A 652 5.87 19.60 -29.53
N PHE A 653 4.55 19.65 -29.35
CA PHE A 653 3.79 18.60 -28.68
C PHE A 653 3.24 17.59 -29.67
N VAL A 654 3.11 16.35 -29.22
CA VAL A 654 2.38 15.30 -29.93
C VAL A 654 0.94 15.31 -29.41
N GLN A 655 0.00 15.78 -30.23
CA GLN A 655 -1.39 15.90 -29.82
C GLN A 655 -2.13 14.57 -29.93
N PHE A 656 -3.10 14.34 -29.04
CA PHE A 656 -4.03 13.21 -29.09
C PHE A 656 -5.43 13.63 -28.63
N GLU A 657 -6.45 12.88 -29.04
CA GLU A 657 -7.86 13.10 -28.68
C GLU A 657 -8.53 11.91 -27.97
N SER A 658 -7.86 10.75 -27.90
CA SER A 658 -8.40 9.56 -27.22
C SER A 658 -7.30 8.73 -26.54
N LEU A 659 -7.69 7.90 -25.56
CA LEU A 659 -6.76 6.98 -24.89
C LEU A 659 -6.14 5.94 -25.84
N ASP A 660 -6.85 5.52 -26.88
CA ASP A 660 -6.33 4.58 -27.89
C ASP A 660 -5.29 5.23 -28.78
N GLU A 661 -5.54 6.48 -29.19
CA GLU A 661 -4.56 7.28 -29.94
C GLU A 661 -3.34 7.59 -29.09
N MET A 662 -3.54 8.02 -27.83
CA MET A 662 -2.48 8.25 -26.85
C MET A 662 -1.60 7.00 -26.71
N HIS A 663 -2.22 5.84 -26.46
CA HIS A 663 -1.52 4.56 -26.35
C HIS A 663 -0.68 4.25 -27.59
N SER A 664 -1.26 4.40 -28.79
CA SER A 664 -0.58 4.15 -30.06
C SER A 664 0.63 5.07 -30.26
N LEU A 665 0.49 6.36 -29.95
CA LEU A 665 1.56 7.35 -30.04
C LEU A 665 2.67 7.08 -29.02
N VAL A 666 2.32 6.72 -27.79
CA VAL A 666 3.27 6.31 -26.75
C VAL A 666 4.12 5.14 -27.25
N ILE A 667 3.49 4.07 -27.75
CA ILE A 667 4.22 2.89 -28.24
C ILE A 667 5.13 3.25 -29.43
N HIS A 668 4.63 4.03 -30.40
CA HIS A 668 5.42 4.49 -31.55
C HIS A 668 6.66 5.28 -31.15
N HIS A 669 6.51 6.24 -30.22
CA HIS A 669 7.64 7.03 -29.76
C HIS A 669 8.59 6.23 -28.83
N ALA A 670 8.07 5.31 -28.02
CA ALA A 670 8.88 4.40 -27.22
C ALA A 670 9.72 3.47 -28.10
N GLU A 671 9.20 3.01 -29.24
CA GLU A 671 9.96 2.24 -30.22
C GLU A 671 11.11 3.05 -30.82
N LYS A 672 10.81 4.27 -31.30
CA LYS A 672 11.82 5.17 -31.88
C LYS A 672 12.94 5.56 -30.93
N THR A 673 12.65 5.59 -29.63
CA THR A 673 13.59 5.97 -28.58
C THR A 673 14.22 4.77 -27.86
N ASN A 674 13.99 3.54 -28.34
CA ASN A 674 14.50 2.30 -27.76
C ASN A 674 14.13 2.10 -26.28
N ASN A 675 12.93 2.57 -25.90
CA ASN A 675 12.39 2.44 -24.54
C ASN A 675 11.39 1.27 -24.40
N LEU A 676 11.18 0.49 -25.46
CA LEU A 676 10.38 -0.72 -25.39
C LEU A 676 11.21 -1.89 -24.84
N PRO A 677 10.63 -2.79 -24.01
CA PRO A 677 11.35 -3.96 -23.54
C PRO A 677 11.75 -4.86 -24.71
N ILE A 678 12.89 -5.54 -24.63
CA ILE A 678 13.35 -6.45 -25.70
C ILE A 678 12.43 -7.67 -25.92
N ILE A 679 11.49 -7.89 -25.00
CA ILE A 679 10.49 -8.94 -25.02
C ILE A 679 9.14 -8.39 -25.47
N THR A 680 8.36 -9.24 -26.15
CA THR A 680 6.95 -9.02 -26.42
C THR A 680 6.14 -10.11 -25.72
N VAL A 681 5.08 -9.69 -25.03
CA VAL A 681 4.09 -10.60 -24.44
C VAL A 681 2.81 -10.50 -25.24
N LYS A 682 2.37 -11.63 -25.79
CA LYS A 682 1.06 -11.77 -26.42
C LYS A 682 0.14 -12.45 -25.42
N GLN A 683 -1.08 -11.94 -25.29
CA GLN A 683 -2.13 -12.55 -24.49
C GLN A 683 -3.36 -12.83 -25.35
N SER A 684 -4.02 -13.94 -25.07
CA SER A 684 -5.34 -14.29 -25.62
C SER A 684 -6.21 -14.80 -24.48
N SER A 685 -7.34 -14.15 -24.26
CA SER A 685 -8.33 -14.57 -23.25
C SER A 685 -9.74 -14.36 -23.78
N GLN A 686 -10.74 -14.89 -23.07
CA GLN A 686 -12.15 -14.58 -23.37
C GLN A 686 -12.52 -13.13 -23.02
N GLN A 687 -11.70 -12.44 -22.22
CA GLN A 687 -11.88 -11.02 -21.92
C GLN A 687 -11.31 -10.19 -23.08
N GLN A 688 -12.07 -9.19 -23.53
CA GLN A 688 -11.69 -8.29 -24.63
C GLN A 688 -10.74 -7.16 -24.19
N VAL A 689 -10.30 -7.17 -22.93
CA VAL A 689 -9.37 -6.20 -22.34
C VAL A 689 -8.06 -6.88 -21.99
N LYS A 690 -6.95 -6.13 -22.00
CA LYS A 690 -5.65 -6.64 -21.54
C LYS A 690 -5.71 -6.82 -20.03
N THR A 691 -5.32 -8.01 -19.55
CA THR A 691 -5.33 -8.33 -18.11
C THR A 691 -4.00 -8.92 -17.64
N VAL A 692 -3.14 -9.35 -18.56
CA VAL A 692 -1.81 -9.86 -18.24
C VAL A 692 -0.81 -8.70 -18.20
N ALA A 693 -0.32 -8.39 -17.00
CA ALA A 693 0.71 -7.39 -16.76
C ALA A 693 2.05 -8.06 -16.46
N TRP A 694 3.14 -7.37 -16.80
CA TRP A 694 4.48 -7.90 -16.65
C TRP A 694 5.54 -6.81 -16.51
N ARG A 695 6.68 -7.16 -15.93
CA ARG A 695 7.88 -6.30 -15.79
C ARG A 695 9.13 -7.11 -16.11
N LEU A 696 10.14 -6.47 -16.69
CA LEU A 696 11.38 -7.11 -17.16
C LEU A 696 12.62 -6.29 -16.78
N ALA A 697 13.54 -6.85 -15.99
CA ALA A 697 14.81 -6.20 -15.66
C ALA A 697 16.00 -7.07 -16.11
N GLN A 698 17.06 -6.43 -16.58
CA GLN A 698 18.30 -7.12 -16.94
C GLN A 698 19.13 -7.47 -15.69
N ARG A 699 19.75 -8.64 -15.71
CA ARG A 699 20.72 -9.11 -14.72
C ARG A 699 22.15 -8.85 -15.19
N GLU A 700 23.10 -8.93 -14.27
CA GLU A 700 24.53 -8.73 -14.56
C GLU A 700 25.10 -9.75 -15.55
N ASP A 701 24.54 -10.96 -15.59
CA ASP A 701 24.92 -12.02 -16.54
C ASP A 701 24.31 -11.84 -17.94
N GLY A 702 23.58 -10.74 -18.17
CA GLY A 702 22.90 -10.44 -19.44
C GLY A 702 21.55 -11.13 -19.63
N SER A 703 21.19 -12.09 -18.77
CA SER A 703 19.82 -12.63 -18.72
C SER A 703 18.85 -11.58 -18.18
N HIS A 704 17.55 -11.84 -18.28
CA HIS A 704 16.53 -10.96 -17.74
C HIS A 704 15.71 -11.68 -16.68
N VAL A 705 15.30 -10.96 -15.64
CA VAL A 705 14.25 -11.42 -14.73
C VAL A 705 12.91 -10.83 -15.15
N MET A 706 11.88 -11.67 -15.14
CA MET A 706 10.53 -11.31 -15.52
C MET A 706 9.54 -11.69 -14.43
N MET A 707 8.68 -10.74 -14.08
CA MET A 707 7.43 -10.99 -13.37
C MET A 707 6.28 -10.87 -14.36
N ILE A 708 5.36 -11.83 -14.37
CA ILE A 708 4.15 -11.79 -15.19
C ILE A 708 2.97 -12.34 -14.41
N THR A 709 1.85 -11.62 -14.45
CA THR A 709 0.68 -11.91 -13.61
C THR A 709 -0.59 -11.68 -14.42
N ASN A 710 -1.57 -12.59 -14.27
CA ASN A 710 -2.90 -12.39 -14.80
C ASN A 710 -3.80 -11.71 -13.76
N TYR A 711 -4.12 -10.44 -13.98
CA TYR A 711 -5.07 -9.70 -13.13
C TYR A 711 -6.52 -10.01 -13.48
N GLY A 712 -6.77 -10.68 -14.60
CA GLY A 712 -8.11 -10.92 -15.13
C GLY A 712 -8.93 -11.89 -14.29
N LYS A 713 -10.22 -11.96 -14.61
CA LYS A 713 -11.16 -12.92 -14.02
C LYS A 713 -11.15 -14.28 -14.73
N MET A 714 -10.57 -14.34 -15.92
CA MET A 714 -10.50 -15.53 -16.75
C MET A 714 -9.05 -15.96 -16.99
N PRO A 715 -8.80 -17.26 -17.24
CA PRO A 715 -7.49 -17.70 -17.67
C PRO A 715 -7.05 -17.03 -18.98
N ALA A 716 -5.76 -16.71 -19.08
CA ALA A 716 -5.16 -16.11 -20.26
C ALA A 716 -4.06 -17.01 -20.83
N ASN A 717 -4.10 -17.25 -22.15
CA ASN A 717 -2.99 -17.87 -22.86
C ASN A 717 -1.95 -16.81 -23.17
N VAL A 718 -0.71 -17.06 -22.76
CA VAL A 718 0.41 -16.13 -22.87
C VAL A 718 1.48 -16.72 -23.74
N THR A 719 2.08 -15.90 -24.60
CA THR A 719 3.30 -16.24 -25.34
C THR A 719 4.36 -15.15 -25.14
N ILE A 720 5.57 -15.58 -24.80
CA ILE A 720 6.75 -14.72 -24.63
C ILE A 720 7.65 -14.86 -25.87
N ASP A 721 7.87 -13.74 -26.55
CA ASP A 721 8.72 -13.67 -27.75
C ASP A 721 9.82 -12.62 -27.58
N HIS A 722 10.98 -12.84 -28.22
CA HIS A 722 11.98 -11.79 -28.38
C HIS A 722 11.56 -10.84 -29.53
N ARG A 723 11.73 -9.52 -29.37
CA ARG A 723 11.35 -8.52 -30.41
C ARG A 723 12.15 -8.68 -31.70
N ASN A 724 13.44 -8.96 -31.59
CA ASN A 724 14.25 -9.34 -32.74
C ASN A 724 13.87 -10.76 -33.19
N SER A 725 13.34 -10.89 -34.41
CA SER A 725 12.84 -12.14 -34.98
C SER A 725 13.91 -13.22 -35.22
N SER A 726 15.19 -12.85 -35.25
CA SER A 726 16.33 -13.78 -35.33
C SER A 726 16.72 -14.40 -33.98
N LEU A 727 16.12 -13.93 -32.88
CA LEU A 727 16.41 -14.38 -31.53
C LEU A 727 15.20 -15.10 -30.92
N ASN A 728 15.47 -15.94 -29.92
CA ASN A 728 14.48 -16.62 -29.10
C ASN A 728 14.82 -16.45 -27.62
N THR A 729 13.88 -16.75 -26.73
CA THR A 729 14.09 -16.79 -25.28
C THR A 729 13.98 -18.21 -24.75
N VAL A 730 14.78 -18.54 -23.74
CA VAL A 730 14.59 -19.72 -22.91
C VAL A 730 14.14 -19.26 -21.54
N ALA A 731 12.90 -19.61 -21.17
CA ALA A 731 12.34 -19.28 -19.87
C ALA A 731 12.67 -20.35 -18.83
N LYS A 732 13.11 -19.91 -17.65
CA LYS A 732 13.36 -20.75 -16.49
C LYS A 732 12.53 -20.26 -15.32
N ASN A 733 11.69 -21.12 -14.76
CA ASN A 733 10.92 -20.83 -13.56
C ASN A 733 11.87 -20.66 -12.37
N LEU A 734 11.85 -19.50 -11.70
CA LEU A 734 12.76 -19.20 -10.60
C LEU A 734 12.35 -19.86 -9.28
N TYR A 735 11.09 -20.27 -9.13
CA TYR A 735 10.65 -21.04 -7.96
C TYR A 735 11.15 -22.49 -7.99
N THR A 736 11.20 -23.09 -9.18
CA THR A 736 11.52 -24.52 -9.33
C THR A 736 12.86 -24.80 -10.00
N GLY A 737 13.48 -23.80 -10.62
CA GLY A 737 14.70 -23.97 -11.40
C GLY A 737 14.51 -24.73 -12.71
N ASN A 738 13.28 -25.09 -13.08
CA ASN A 738 12.99 -25.85 -14.29
C ASN A 738 12.86 -24.93 -15.50
N VAL A 739 13.33 -25.39 -16.66
CA VAL A 739 13.01 -24.77 -17.94
C VAL A 739 11.51 -24.94 -18.18
N GLN A 740 10.86 -23.92 -18.71
CA GLN A 740 9.44 -23.95 -19.05
C GLN A 740 9.23 -23.38 -20.46
N ASP A 741 8.11 -23.76 -21.06
CA ASP A 741 7.71 -23.25 -22.36
C ASP A 741 7.47 -21.74 -22.30
N ASN A 742 7.75 -21.05 -23.41
CA ASN A 742 7.41 -19.64 -23.58
C ASN A 742 5.91 -19.42 -23.83
N SER A 743 5.15 -20.50 -24.04
CA SER A 743 3.70 -20.48 -24.19
C SER A 743 3.04 -21.23 -23.06
N PHE A 744 2.18 -20.58 -22.30
CA PHE A 744 1.52 -21.18 -21.13
C PHE A 744 0.19 -20.49 -20.83
N ASN A 745 -0.64 -21.17 -20.03
CA ASN A 745 -1.86 -20.60 -19.49
C ASN A 745 -1.57 -19.98 -18.11
N LEU A 746 -2.18 -18.82 -17.82
CA LEU A 746 -2.20 -18.20 -16.50
C LEU A 746 -3.63 -18.17 -15.98
N ALA A 747 -3.89 -18.83 -14.85
CA ALA A 747 -5.14 -18.68 -14.13
C ALA A 747 -5.30 -17.25 -13.55
N PRO A 748 -6.53 -16.82 -13.19
CA PRO A 748 -6.74 -15.58 -12.44
C PRO A 748 -5.85 -15.53 -11.19
N MET A 749 -5.20 -14.40 -10.95
CA MET A 749 -4.24 -14.21 -9.86
C MET A 749 -3.04 -15.17 -9.88
N GLU A 750 -2.77 -15.88 -10.99
CA GLU A 750 -1.52 -16.62 -11.12
C GLU A 750 -0.42 -15.68 -11.60
N HIS A 751 0.75 -15.79 -10.97
CA HIS A 751 1.97 -15.18 -11.47
C HIS A 751 3.07 -16.20 -11.72
N LYS A 752 3.95 -15.88 -12.68
CA LYS A 752 5.22 -16.57 -12.89
C LYS A 752 6.36 -15.59 -12.68
N PHE A 753 7.39 -16.09 -12.00
CA PHE A 753 8.64 -15.38 -11.80
C PHE A 753 9.75 -16.17 -12.47
N MET A 754 10.40 -15.58 -13.46
CA MET A 754 11.23 -16.31 -14.43
C MET A 754 12.53 -15.58 -14.73
N SER A 755 13.53 -16.36 -15.13
CA SER A 755 14.68 -15.83 -15.85
C SER A 755 14.55 -16.16 -17.33
N LEU A 756 14.83 -15.19 -18.19
CA LEU A 756 14.83 -15.30 -19.64
C LEU A 756 16.26 -15.16 -20.14
N THR A 757 16.76 -16.17 -20.84
CA THR A 757 18.04 -16.12 -21.55
C THR A 757 17.79 -15.99 -23.04
N THR A 758 18.42 -15.02 -23.69
CA THR A 758 18.33 -14.83 -25.14
C THR A 758 19.25 -15.80 -25.86
N VAL A 759 18.73 -16.48 -26.88
CA VAL A 759 19.47 -17.43 -27.73
C VAL A 759 19.20 -17.14 -29.21
N GLN A 760 20.09 -17.58 -30.10
CA GLN A 760 19.84 -17.51 -31.54
C GLN A 760 18.67 -18.42 -31.92
N ARG A 761 17.80 -17.98 -32.82
CA ARG A 761 16.73 -18.81 -33.37
C ARG A 761 17.36 -19.74 -34.43
N ASN A 762 17.31 -21.04 -34.18
CA ASN A 762 17.77 -22.08 -35.11
C ASN A 762 16.92 -22.16 -36.38
#